data_AF-A0A9N9XI54-F1
#
_entry.id   AF-A0A9N9XI54-F1
#
_cell.length_a   1.000
_cell.length_b   1.000
_cell.length_c   1.000
_cell.angle_alpha   90.00
_cell.angle_beta   90.00
_cell.angle_gamma   90.00
#
_symmetry.space_group_name_H-M   'P 1'
#
loop_
_entity.id
_entity.type
_entity.pdbx_description
1 polymer ?
#
loop_
_entity_poly.entity_id
_entity_poly.type
_entity_poly.pdbx_seq_one_letter_code
_entity_poly.pdbx_strand_id
1 'polypeptide(L)'
;MIYRQLFYIHRNIFKNWPKMSTFAQKLNPITGTIDWVVQDANYDYHQEIARAAFADMLHDTERNQKYEQALKIAIDKVHSNGKKANVLDIGTGTGLLSMMAVRNGADSVTACEAFKPMGECAKQVITQNGYADRIKVIPKISFDVTVGEKEDMEKRCNILVTEVFDTELIGEGALSIFLHAVENLCEPDSIIIPQSANLYVQVVESPVAQNWNRIKDVFNDEGKLLVKVPEAIKKCAGSSAVHDIQLSQFPRTSFNTIISPTPICTFNWSSSLPFKRLHSVETRIERDGKAQVVFMWWDLQMDCEERILLSCAPVWAHPEGKMKSVEEIPWRDHWMQGVYYLPQEIDVKKDEKYIVHCGVDEYSLCFKMESVKSSVITSTLEPPVCNCGLHISFSRTRIGQMNDSRRIKKYLALFEEHLDKDSSVLVLGDSFYSALAAAKLGVKKMYFLESNKISRGILLDYINANDIENVKIIESLDELKTTDLSYVNVVLAEPYFTSSILPWDNLRVLYLFRQIRDQLSRDVLIFPKTAVIKAVPVHFKDLYKIRSPLDTCEGFTMDAFDKLIEFNMFNVLGKLLVKVPEAIKKCAGFSAVHDIQLSQFPRTSFNTIISPTPICTFNWSSSLPFKRLHSVESRIERDGKAQVVFMWWDLQMDCEERILLSCAPVWAHPEGKMKSVEEIPWRDHWMQGVYYLPQEIDVKKDENYIVHCGVDEYSLCFKMESVKSSVITSTLEPPVCNCGLHISFSRTRIGQMNDSRRIKKYLALFEEHLDKDSSVLVLGDSFYSALAAAKLGVKKMYFLESNKISRGILLDYINANDIENVKIIESLDELKTTDLSYVNVVLAEPYFTSSILPWDNLRVLYLFRQIRDQLSRDVLIFPKRAVIKAVPVHFKDLYKIRSPLDTCEGFKMDAFDKLIERSSKVDDIVEAQPLWEYPGVALSEVQELLLISLIDTTEKAECNGSFNIKSDLVCNGIALWIDWYLTDSTKSTITTGPISPVIIGEKIDWDMHTRQGVTLFPGKLVTQIDYSFSINFKEGNIIFKCN
;
A
#
# COMPACT_ATOMS: atom_id res chain seq x y z
N MET A 1 -22.17 -3.40 27.59
CA MET A 1 -23.21 -2.81 28.48
C MET A 1 -22.93 -1.35 28.88
N ILE A 2 -21.95 -0.64 28.31
CA ILE A 2 -21.59 0.73 28.75
C ILE A 2 -22.45 1.82 28.07
N TYR A 3 -22.93 1.58 26.84
CA TYR A 3 -23.74 2.51 26.04
C TYR A 3 -25.13 2.92 26.60
N ARG A 4 -25.54 2.45 27.79
CA ARG A 4 -26.93 2.59 28.29
C ARG A 4 -27.17 3.59 29.42
N GLN A 5 -26.16 4.34 29.88
CA GLN A 5 -26.30 5.20 31.07
C GLN A 5 -26.09 6.71 30.85
N LEU A 6 -25.53 7.15 29.71
CA LEU A 6 -25.31 8.59 29.43
C LEU A 6 -26.54 9.34 28.87
N PHE A 7 -27.62 8.64 28.53
CA PHE A 7 -28.74 9.19 27.74
C PHE A 7 -29.78 10.01 28.54
N TYR A 8 -29.56 10.31 29.82
CA TYR A 8 -30.60 10.93 30.69
C TYR A 8 -30.33 12.38 31.13
N ILE A 9 -29.22 13.02 30.70
CA ILE A 9 -28.85 14.37 31.15
C ILE A 9 -29.03 15.45 30.06
N HIS A 10 -28.83 15.13 28.78
CA HIS A 10 -28.82 16.11 27.70
C HIS A 10 -30.14 16.21 26.90
N ARG A 11 -31.18 16.83 27.49
CA ARG A 11 -32.43 17.17 26.79
C ARG A 11 -32.76 18.68 26.71
N ASN A 12 -31.99 19.55 27.40
CA ASN A 12 -32.37 20.97 27.60
C ASN A 12 -31.38 22.02 27.06
N ILE A 13 -30.33 21.64 26.32
CA ILE A 13 -29.35 22.58 25.74
C ILE A 13 -29.10 22.21 24.26
N PHE A 14 -28.73 23.20 23.45
CA PHE A 14 -28.45 23.14 22.01
C PHE A 14 -29.68 23.07 21.08
N LYS A 15 -30.21 24.27 20.80
CA LYS A 15 -30.44 24.64 19.39
C LYS A 15 -29.08 25.05 18.79
N ASN A 16 -28.84 24.74 17.52
CA ASN A 16 -27.70 25.16 16.68
C ASN A 16 -26.33 24.45 16.94
N TRP A 17 -25.97 23.40 16.17
CA TRP A 17 -24.73 23.24 15.33
C TRP A 17 -24.61 21.78 14.74
N PRO A 18 -23.97 21.52 13.57
CA PRO A 18 -23.91 20.17 12.92
C PRO A 18 -22.59 19.31 13.03
N LYS A 19 -22.67 18.06 12.49
CA LYS A 19 -21.67 17.01 12.06
C LYS A 19 -20.95 16.06 13.08
N MET A 20 -20.19 15.06 12.58
CA MET A 20 -19.70 13.81 13.25
C MET A 20 -18.37 13.23 12.66
N SER A 21 -17.69 12.31 13.39
CA SER A 21 -16.37 11.67 13.06
C SER A 21 -16.18 10.23 13.65
N THR A 22 -15.22 9.39 13.20
CA THR A 22 -15.19 7.88 13.29
C THR A 22 -13.75 7.21 13.47
N PHE A 23 -13.47 6.10 14.25
CA PHE A 23 -12.12 5.81 14.91
C PHE A 23 -11.51 4.32 15.01
N ALA A 24 -10.14 4.16 15.13
CA ALA A 24 -9.20 2.95 14.99
C ALA A 24 -7.95 2.90 15.94
N GLN A 25 -7.11 1.83 15.98
CA GLN A 25 -5.85 1.54 16.76
C GLN A 25 -4.46 1.44 16.02
N LYS A 26 -3.28 1.93 16.50
CA LYS A 26 -1.93 1.90 15.78
C LYS A 26 -0.69 2.32 16.74
N LEU A 27 0.53 1.66 16.85
CA LEU A 27 1.91 2.15 17.35
C LEU A 27 2.92 2.79 16.31
N ASN A 28 3.55 3.98 16.35
CA ASN A 28 4.20 4.86 17.36
C ASN A 28 5.72 4.61 17.60
N PRO A 29 6.60 5.11 16.70
CA PRO A 29 7.46 4.18 16.01
C PRO A 29 8.74 3.54 16.57
N ILE A 30 9.08 3.66 17.86
CA ILE A 30 10.01 2.69 18.46
C ILE A 30 9.61 2.20 19.86
N THR A 31 8.45 2.67 20.36
CA THR A 31 7.90 2.27 21.66
C THR A 31 6.93 1.09 21.54
N GLY A 32 5.84 1.08 22.35
CA GLY A 32 5.00 -0.10 22.64
C GLY A 32 3.65 0.22 23.29
N THR A 33 3.27 1.50 23.33
CA THR A 33 1.90 1.89 23.68
C THR A 33 0.99 1.62 22.50
N ILE A 34 0.22 0.52 22.55
CA ILE A 34 -1.02 0.29 21.70
C ILE A 34 -1.83 1.70 22.02
N ASP A 35 -1.86 2.74 21.14
CA ASP A 35 -2.71 3.92 20.81
C ASP A 35 -3.93 3.72 19.80
N TRP A 36 -4.95 4.63 19.67
CA TRP A 36 -6.10 4.68 18.65
C TRP A 36 -6.22 6.13 17.92
N VAL A 37 -7.20 6.65 17.08
CA VAL A 37 -7.37 8.06 16.42
C VAL A 37 -8.73 8.38 15.57
N VAL A 38 -9.12 9.64 15.14
CA VAL A 38 -10.33 10.23 14.36
C VAL A 38 -10.16 11.49 13.41
N GLN A 39 -10.84 11.70 12.23
CA GLN A 39 -10.83 12.93 11.33
C GLN A 39 -12.16 13.70 11.17
N ASP A 40 -12.09 14.89 10.56
CA ASP A 40 -13.09 15.40 9.61
C ASP A 40 -12.42 15.94 8.31
N ALA A 41 -13.00 15.71 7.13
CA ALA A 41 -12.25 15.45 5.88
C ALA A 41 -12.08 16.64 4.89
N ASN A 42 -11.08 16.52 3.99
CA ASN A 42 -10.84 17.38 2.82
C ASN A 42 -9.78 16.72 1.88
N TYR A 43 -10.10 16.46 0.61
CA TYR A 43 -9.49 15.41 -0.23
C TYR A 43 -8.17 15.81 -0.95
N ASP A 44 -7.19 14.89 -1.06
CA ASP A 44 -6.00 15.06 -1.93
C ASP A 44 -6.29 14.75 -3.40
N TYR A 45 -6.40 15.80 -4.20
CA TYR A 45 -6.87 15.70 -5.58
C TYR A 45 -5.83 15.26 -6.62
N HIS A 46 -4.54 15.14 -6.31
CA HIS A 46 -3.61 14.66 -7.34
C HIS A 46 -3.23 13.19 -7.13
N GLN A 47 -3.29 12.71 -5.89
CA GLN A 47 -3.02 11.32 -5.56
C GLN A 47 -4.04 10.33 -6.11
N GLU A 48 -5.29 10.79 -6.31
CA GLU A 48 -6.26 10.18 -7.22
C GLU A 48 -5.71 9.96 -8.63
N ILE A 49 -5.43 11.00 -9.43
CA ILE A 49 -5.15 10.87 -10.89
C ILE A 49 -4.17 9.75 -11.26
N ALA A 50 -3.09 9.58 -10.49
CA ALA A 50 -2.04 8.59 -10.79
C ALA A 50 -2.24 7.23 -10.11
N ARG A 51 -3.38 6.97 -9.46
CA ARG A 51 -3.74 5.67 -8.84
C ARG A 51 -5.18 5.26 -9.07
N ALA A 52 -6.13 6.19 -8.92
CA ALA A 52 -7.51 6.06 -9.36
C ALA A 52 -7.53 5.46 -10.76
N ALA A 53 -8.36 4.44 -10.94
CA ALA A 53 -8.11 3.41 -11.92
C ALA A 53 -8.53 3.81 -13.34
N PHE A 54 -8.66 5.11 -13.64
CA PHE A 54 -9.09 5.64 -14.95
C PHE A 54 -8.39 4.97 -16.14
N ALA A 55 -7.08 4.70 -16.04
CA ALA A 55 -6.35 4.00 -17.09
C ALA A 55 -6.77 2.51 -17.22
N ASP A 56 -7.05 1.82 -16.11
CA ASP A 56 -7.65 0.47 -16.11
C ASP A 56 -9.07 0.48 -16.69
N MET A 57 -9.91 1.41 -16.24
CA MET A 57 -11.31 1.60 -16.63
C MET A 57 -11.45 1.91 -18.13
N LEU A 58 -10.47 2.61 -18.71
CA LEU A 58 -10.40 2.89 -20.15
C LEU A 58 -9.84 1.71 -20.96
N HIS A 59 -9.00 0.87 -20.36
CA HIS A 59 -8.56 -0.39 -20.95
C HIS A 59 -9.55 -1.56 -20.73
N ASP A 60 -10.60 -1.40 -19.92
CA ASP A 60 -11.70 -2.34 -19.77
C ASP A 60 -12.70 -2.21 -20.93
N THR A 61 -12.35 -2.90 -22.01
CA THR A 61 -13.18 -3.07 -23.21
C THR A 61 -14.58 -3.62 -22.90
N GLU A 62 -14.77 -4.45 -21.86
CA GLU A 62 -16.09 -5.00 -21.56
C GLU A 62 -17.01 -3.95 -20.93
N ARG A 63 -16.49 -3.23 -19.92
CA ARG A 63 -17.16 -2.06 -19.33
C ARG A 63 -17.56 -1.07 -20.42
N ASN A 64 -16.59 -0.63 -21.21
CA ASN A 64 -16.79 0.39 -22.24
C ASN A 64 -17.87 -0.03 -23.26
N GLN A 65 -17.81 -1.27 -23.76
CA GLN A 65 -18.78 -1.75 -24.75
C GLN A 65 -20.18 -1.97 -24.17
N LYS A 66 -20.29 -2.44 -22.92
CA LYS A 66 -21.60 -2.64 -22.27
C LYS A 66 -22.28 -1.32 -21.93
N TYR A 67 -21.52 -0.29 -21.52
CA TYR A 67 -22.04 1.07 -21.37
C TYR A 67 -22.49 1.69 -22.71
N GLU A 68 -21.71 1.57 -23.79
CA GLU A 68 -22.13 2.12 -25.09
C GLU A 68 -23.39 1.45 -25.65
N GLN A 69 -23.50 0.12 -25.54
CA GLN A 69 -24.68 -0.61 -26.00
C GLN A 69 -25.93 -0.22 -25.22
N ALA A 70 -25.83 -0.03 -23.90
CA ALA A 70 -26.93 0.45 -23.07
C ALA A 70 -27.32 1.91 -23.37
N LEU A 71 -26.34 2.80 -23.56
CA LEU A 71 -26.55 4.17 -24.02
C LEU A 71 -27.29 4.22 -25.36
N LYS A 72 -26.87 3.40 -26.34
CA LYS A 72 -27.55 3.29 -27.63
C LYS A 72 -29.01 2.87 -27.47
N ILE A 73 -29.26 1.80 -26.70
CA ILE A 73 -30.61 1.30 -26.42
C ILE A 73 -31.50 2.40 -25.81
N ALA A 74 -30.98 3.15 -24.83
CA ALA A 74 -31.74 4.23 -24.19
C ALA A 74 -32.05 5.38 -25.15
N ILE A 75 -31.08 5.81 -25.97
CA ILE A 75 -31.26 6.88 -26.96
C ILE A 75 -32.26 6.47 -28.04
N ASP A 76 -32.09 5.29 -28.65
CA ASP A 76 -33.01 4.73 -29.65
C ASP A 76 -34.44 4.67 -29.10
N LYS A 77 -34.60 4.25 -27.82
CA LYS A 77 -35.90 4.15 -27.13
C LYS A 77 -36.52 5.51 -26.83
N VAL A 78 -35.75 6.53 -26.45
CA VAL A 78 -36.29 7.89 -26.27
C VAL A 78 -36.69 8.51 -27.61
N HIS A 79 -35.88 8.32 -28.65
CA HIS A 79 -36.20 8.77 -30.02
C HIS A 79 -37.41 8.05 -30.62
N SER A 80 -37.59 6.74 -30.39
CA SER A 80 -38.77 6.00 -30.87
C SER A 80 -40.09 6.49 -30.25
N ASN A 81 -40.02 7.10 -29.06
CA ASN A 81 -41.14 7.76 -28.39
C ASN A 81 -41.35 9.21 -28.84
N GLY A 82 -40.64 9.69 -29.88
CA GLY A 82 -40.75 11.05 -30.39
C GLY A 82 -40.19 12.14 -29.45
N LYS A 83 -39.49 11.74 -28.39
CA LYS A 83 -38.82 12.65 -27.44
C LYS A 83 -37.38 12.94 -27.89
N LYS A 84 -36.83 14.08 -27.43
CA LYS A 84 -35.40 14.37 -27.51
C LYS A 84 -34.63 13.65 -26.40
N ALA A 85 -33.52 13.01 -26.73
CA ALA A 85 -32.65 12.31 -25.79
C ALA A 85 -31.71 13.29 -25.07
N ASN A 86 -31.98 13.53 -23.78
CA ASN A 86 -31.26 14.48 -22.95
C ASN A 86 -30.53 13.70 -21.86
N VAL A 87 -29.23 13.51 -22.02
CA VAL A 87 -28.41 12.64 -21.17
C VAL A 87 -27.75 13.45 -20.05
N LEU A 88 -27.78 12.93 -18.83
CA LEU A 88 -26.90 13.33 -17.73
C LEU A 88 -25.88 12.22 -17.48
N ASP A 89 -24.60 12.58 -17.44
CA ASP A 89 -23.46 11.69 -17.17
C ASP A 89 -22.81 12.10 -15.84
N ILE A 90 -22.98 11.30 -14.79
CA ILE A 90 -22.48 11.59 -13.43
C ILE A 90 -21.20 10.78 -13.16
N GLY A 91 -20.13 11.47 -12.78
CA GLY A 91 -18.80 10.83 -12.64
C GLY A 91 -18.14 10.63 -14.00
N THR A 92 -18.29 11.60 -14.90
CA THR A 92 -17.97 11.46 -16.34
C THR A 92 -16.50 11.11 -16.63
N GLY A 93 -15.57 11.32 -15.70
CA GLY A 93 -14.17 10.97 -15.86
C GLY A 93 -13.56 11.69 -17.06
N THR A 94 -13.03 10.95 -18.04
CA THR A 94 -12.49 11.53 -19.29
C THR A 94 -13.54 12.01 -20.28
N GLY A 95 -14.84 11.95 -19.96
CA GLY A 95 -15.92 12.27 -20.88
C GLY A 95 -16.33 11.12 -21.81
N LEU A 96 -15.80 9.90 -21.61
CA LEU A 96 -16.01 8.77 -22.52
C LEU A 96 -17.50 8.44 -22.72
N LEU A 97 -18.26 8.32 -21.62
CA LEU A 97 -19.67 7.95 -21.68
C LEU A 97 -20.51 9.05 -22.35
N SER A 98 -20.21 10.32 -22.05
CA SER A 98 -20.76 11.47 -22.78
C SER A 98 -20.45 11.47 -24.28
N MET A 99 -19.23 11.13 -24.70
CA MET A 99 -18.88 11.04 -26.12
C MET A 99 -19.58 9.85 -26.80
N MET A 100 -19.71 8.70 -26.12
CA MET A 100 -20.52 7.56 -26.59
C MET A 100 -21.99 7.95 -26.76
N ALA A 101 -22.56 8.71 -25.83
CA ALA A 101 -23.93 9.20 -25.94
C ALA A 101 -24.13 10.14 -27.15
N VAL A 102 -23.20 11.07 -27.39
CA VAL A 102 -23.23 11.94 -28.58
C VAL A 102 -23.03 11.15 -29.88
N ARG A 103 -22.14 10.15 -29.89
CA ARG A 103 -21.89 9.23 -31.01
C ARG A 103 -23.14 8.42 -31.38
N ASN A 104 -23.91 7.99 -30.37
CA ASN A 104 -25.14 7.24 -30.58
C ASN A 104 -26.40 8.11 -30.75
N GLY A 105 -26.24 9.44 -30.82
CA GLY A 105 -27.27 10.35 -31.34
C GLY A 105 -27.95 11.28 -30.33
N ALA A 106 -27.53 11.31 -29.06
CA ALA A 106 -28.16 12.15 -28.03
C ALA A 106 -28.33 13.63 -28.46
N ASP A 107 -29.53 14.19 -28.28
CA ASP A 107 -29.85 15.59 -28.65
C ASP A 107 -29.02 16.60 -27.85
N SER A 108 -28.78 16.30 -26.57
CA SER A 108 -27.94 17.10 -25.67
C SER A 108 -27.36 16.21 -24.58
N VAL A 109 -26.09 16.44 -24.23
CA VAL A 109 -25.44 15.76 -23.10
C VAL A 109 -24.94 16.79 -22.10
N THR A 110 -25.27 16.57 -20.83
CA THR A 110 -24.70 17.26 -19.70
C THR A 110 -23.87 16.26 -18.91
N ALA A 111 -22.65 16.63 -18.54
CA ALA A 111 -21.73 15.78 -17.81
C ALA A 111 -21.34 16.50 -16.52
N CYS A 112 -21.31 15.82 -15.37
CA CYS A 112 -20.78 16.40 -14.14
C CYS A 112 -19.59 15.62 -13.58
N GLU A 113 -18.59 16.38 -13.17
CA GLU A 113 -17.35 15.88 -12.57
C GLU A 113 -17.02 16.71 -11.33
N ALA A 114 -17.12 16.10 -10.15
CA ALA A 114 -16.67 16.71 -8.89
C ALA A 114 -15.16 16.94 -8.90
N PHE A 115 -14.45 16.05 -9.59
CA PHE A 115 -13.02 15.95 -9.57
C PHE A 115 -12.37 16.88 -10.62
N LYS A 116 -12.29 18.19 -10.28
CA LYS A 116 -11.86 19.27 -11.19
C LYS A 116 -10.70 18.95 -12.15
N PRO A 117 -9.55 18.35 -11.75
CA PRO A 117 -8.48 18.01 -12.71
C PRO A 117 -8.93 17.08 -13.83
N MET A 118 -9.78 16.11 -13.53
CA MET A 118 -10.39 15.23 -14.52
C MET A 118 -11.52 15.93 -15.28
N GLY A 119 -12.29 16.81 -14.64
CA GLY A 119 -13.28 17.65 -15.33
C GLY A 119 -12.67 18.60 -16.38
N GLU A 120 -11.45 19.09 -16.18
CA GLU A 120 -10.70 19.81 -17.22
C GLU A 120 -10.08 18.86 -18.26
N CYS A 121 -9.69 17.63 -17.89
CA CYS A 121 -9.27 16.60 -18.83
C CYS A 121 -10.42 16.20 -19.76
N ALA A 122 -11.64 16.01 -19.24
CA ALA A 122 -12.85 15.70 -19.99
C ALA A 122 -13.08 16.73 -21.10
N LYS A 123 -13.07 18.02 -20.76
CA LYS A 123 -13.21 19.11 -21.75
C LYS A 123 -12.15 19.04 -22.84
N GLN A 124 -10.90 18.71 -22.51
CA GLN A 124 -9.82 18.58 -23.49
C GLN A 124 -10.01 17.37 -24.40
N VAL A 125 -10.33 16.19 -23.85
CA VAL A 125 -10.64 14.96 -24.61
C VAL A 125 -11.85 15.18 -25.52
N ILE A 126 -12.95 15.73 -24.98
CA ILE A 126 -14.17 16.08 -25.73
C ILE A 126 -13.88 17.05 -26.87
N THR A 127 -13.01 18.04 -26.65
CA THR A 127 -12.61 19.02 -27.68
C THR A 127 -11.72 18.39 -28.75
N GLN A 128 -10.75 17.56 -28.35
CA GLN A 128 -9.88 16.82 -29.28
C GLN A 128 -10.68 15.89 -30.20
N ASN A 129 -11.76 15.30 -29.69
CA ASN A 129 -12.67 14.43 -30.45
C ASN A 129 -13.79 15.20 -31.18
N GLY A 130 -13.82 16.53 -31.13
CA GLY A 130 -14.76 17.35 -31.90
C GLY A 130 -16.20 17.42 -31.36
N TYR A 131 -16.42 17.07 -30.08
CA TYR A 131 -17.76 17.02 -29.47
C TYR A 131 -18.10 18.22 -28.55
N ALA A 132 -17.22 19.23 -28.45
CA ALA A 132 -17.37 20.37 -27.56
C ALA A 132 -18.72 21.10 -27.68
N ASP A 133 -19.25 21.26 -28.90
CA ASP A 133 -20.53 21.95 -29.15
C ASP A 133 -21.78 21.16 -28.69
N ARG A 134 -21.61 19.91 -28.19
CA ARG A 134 -22.73 19.00 -27.82
C ARG A 134 -22.66 18.47 -26.39
N ILE A 135 -21.59 18.72 -25.63
CA ILE A 135 -21.40 18.21 -24.26
C ILE A 135 -21.09 19.35 -23.29
N LYS A 136 -22.01 19.63 -22.34
CA LYS A 136 -21.81 20.63 -21.28
C LYS A 136 -21.18 19.98 -20.05
N VAL A 137 -19.89 20.23 -19.79
CA VAL A 137 -19.17 19.71 -18.59
C VAL A 137 -19.32 20.68 -17.41
N ILE A 138 -20.00 20.24 -16.35
CA ILE A 138 -20.21 20.93 -15.08
C ILE A 138 -19.14 20.44 -14.06
N PRO A 139 -18.27 21.31 -13.53
CA PRO A 139 -17.26 20.93 -12.53
C PRO A 139 -17.86 20.91 -11.11
N LYS A 140 -18.83 20.03 -10.86
CA LYS A 140 -19.56 19.86 -9.58
C LYS A 140 -19.81 18.38 -9.27
N ILE A 141 -19.96 18.06 -7.98
CA ILE A 141 -20.60 16.82 -7.55
C ILE A 141 -22.11 16.89 -7.84
N SER A 142 -22.75 15.75 -8.09
CA SER A 142 -24.17 15.66 -8.47
C SER A 142 -25.12 16.35 -7.50
N PHE A 143 -24.83 16.31 -6.19
CA PHE A 143 -25.61 16.97 -5.13
C PHE A 143 -25.67 18.51 -5.24
N ASP A 144 -24.70 19.14 -5.93
CA ASP A 144 -24.62 20.60 -6.09
C ASP A 144 -25.20 21.10 -7.43
N VAL A 145 -25.69 20.20 -8.30
CA VAL A 145 -26.18 20.53 -9.65
C VAL A 145 -27.60 21.10 -9.60
N THR A 146 -27.80 22.30 -10.14
CA THR A 146 -29.11 22.99 -10.16
C THR A 146 -29.83 22.89 -11.50
N VAL A 147 -31.16 22.85 -11.47
CA VAL A 147 -32.01 22.80 -12.67
C VAL A 147 -32.92 24.03 -12.74
N GLY A 148 -32.84 24.79 -13.83
CA GLY A 148 -33.59 26.02 -14.04
C GLY A 148 -33.08 26.89 -15.20
N GLU A 149 -33.81 27.97 -15.52
CA GLU A 149 -33.40 28.88 -16.59
C GLU A 149 -32.11 29.63 -16.20
N LYS A 150 -31.01 29.38 -16.93
CA LYS A 150 -29.64 29.85 -16.67
C LYS A 150 -28.89 29.17 -15.51
N GLU A 151 -29.40 28.05 -14.99
CA GLU A 151 -28.72 27.20 -14.01
C GLU A 151 -27.72 26.21 -14.68
N ASP A 152 -27.16 25.26 -13.91
CA ASP A 152 -26.26 24.23 -14.46
C ASP A 152 -26.96 23.37 -15.53
N MET A 153 -28.23 23.03 -15.32
CA MET A 153 -29.09 22.31 -16.27
C MET A 153 -30.32 23.15 -16.61
N GLU A 154 -30.57 23.41 -17.90
CA GLU A 154 -31.76 24.18 -18.33
C GLU A 154 -33.08 23.44 -18.06
N LYS A 155 -33.00 22.11 -17.95
CA LYS A 155 -34.11 21.16 -17.73
C LYS A 155 -33.55 19.85 -17.19
N ARG A 156 -34.42 19.02 -16.61
CA ARG A 156 -34.10 17.66 -16.16
C ARG A 156 -33.68 16.77 -17.34
N CYS A 157 -32.86 15.76 -17.09
CA CYS A 157 -32.49 14.73 -18.07
C CYS A 157 -33.57 13.66 -18.20
N ASN A 158 -33.59 12.90 -19.30
CA ASN A 158 -34.45 11.72 -19.45
C ASN A 158 -33.68 10.41 -19.70
N ILE A 159 -32.35 10.50 -19.76
CA ILE A 159 -31.43 9.38 -19.63
C ILE A 159 -30.38 9.79 -18.59
N LEU A 160 -30.17 8.97 -17.56
CA LEU A 160 -29.08 9.08 -16.61
C LEU A 160 -28.08 7.95 -16.87
N VAL A 161 -26.81 8.29 -17.04
CA VAL A 161 -25.70 7.34 -17.02
C VAL A 161 -24.73 7.72 -15.89
N THR A 162 -24.19 6.73 -15.20
CA THR A 162 -23.16 6.95 -14.18
C THR A 162 -22.36 5.67 -13.97
N GLU A 163 -21.10 5.84 -13.56
CA GLU A 163 -20.21 4.76 -13.18
C GLU A 163 -19.40 5.28 -11.99
N VAL A 164 -19.78 4.81 -10.79
CA VAL A 164 -19.32 5.26 -9.46
C VAL A 164 -19.34 4.06 -8.50
N PHE A 165 -18.79 2.93 -8.96
CA PHE A 165 -18.89 1.63 -8.29
C PHE A 165 -17.50 1.12 -7.90
N ASP A 166 -17.41 0.46 -6.75
CA ASP A 166 -16.17 -0.15 -6.24
C ASP A 166 -16.29 -1.68 -6.12
N THR A 167 -15.33 -2.35 -5.46
CA THR A 167 -15.41 -3.80 -5.20
C THR A 167 -16.58 -4.21 -4.29
N GLU A 168 -17.01 -3.36 -3.34
CA GLU A 168 -18.20 -3.55 -2.51
C GLU A 168 -19.51 -3.02 -3.14
N LEU A 169 -19.46 -2.52 -4.39
CA LEU A 169 -20.51 -1.81 -5.15
C LEU A 169 -20.84 -0.41 -4.62
N ILE A 170 -20.75 -0.19 -3.30
CA ILE A 170 -21.29 1.00 -2.62
C ILE A 170 -20.24 1.90 -1.95
N GLY A 171 -18.97 1.50 -1.89
CA GLY A 171 -17.89 2.22 -1.21
C GLY A 171 -17.61 3.61 -1.78
N GLU A 172 -17.90 3.82 -3.07
CA GLU A 172 -17.84 5.14 -3.72
C GLU A 172 -19.12 6.00 -3.53
N GLY A 173 -20.06 5.56 -2.67
CA GLY A 173 -21.27 6.31 -2.31
C GLY A 173 -22.40 6.25 -3.34
N ALA A 174 -22.36 5.28 -4.27
CA ALA A 174 -23.33 5.09 -5.35
C ALA A 174 -24.80 5.23 -4.91
N LEU A 175 -25.15 4.66 -3.75
CA LEU A 175 -26.49 4.69 -3.16
C LEU A 175 -27.04 6.12 -3.02
N SER A 176 -26.25 7.01 -2.42
CA SER A 176 -26.63 8.40 -2.17
C SER A 176 -26.66 9.21 -3.47
N ILE A 177 -25.77 8.90 -4.42
CA ILE A 177 -25.69 9.55 -5.74
C ILE A 177 -26.94 9.26 -6.58
N PHE A 178 -27.35 7.99 -6.71
CA PHE A 178 -28.54 7.61 -7.48
C PHE A 178 -29.82 8.22 -6.91
N LEU A 179 -30.02 8.14 -5.59
CA LEU A 179 -31.21 8.68 -4.92
C LEU A 179 -31.36 10.19 -5.20
N HIS A 180 -30.29 10.97 -5.02
CA HIS A 180 -30.32 12.40 -5.30
C HIS A 180 -30.63 12.70 -6.78
N ALA A 181 -29.95 12.01 -7.71
CA ALA A 181 -30.10 12.26 -9.14
C ALA A 181 -31.53 12.00 -9.63
N VAL A 182 -32.15 10.91 -9.20
CA VAL A 182 -33.53 10.54 -9.57
C VAL A 182 -34.55 11.55 -9.04
N GLU A 183 -34.41 11.98 -7.78
CA GLU A 183 -35.33 12.97 -7.18
C GLU A 183 -35.18 14.36 -7.81
N ASN A 184 -33.96 14.81 -8.08
CA ASN A 184 -33.65 16.23 -8.33
C ASN A 184 -33.31 16.56 -9.80
N LEU A 185 -32.67 15.65 -10.52
CA LEU A 185 -32.06 15.90 -11.85
C LEU A 185 -32.79 15.19 -13.01
N CYS A 186 -33.53 14.11 -12.73
CA CYS A 186 -34.23 13.29 -13.74
C CYS A 186 -35.70 13.68 -13.97
N GLU A 187 -36.19 13.56 -15.22
CA GLU A 187 -37.62 13.52 -15.57
C GLU A 187 -38.28 12.27 -14.93
N PRO A 188 -39.59 12.29 -14.64
CA PRO A 188 -40.34 11.05 -14.43
C PRO A 188 -40.16 10.09 -15.60
N ASP A 189 -40.09 8.79 -15.31
CA ASP A 189 -39.85 7.72 -16.29
C ASP A 189 -38.52 7.82 -17.07
N SER A 190 -37.51 8.48 -16.49
CA SER A 190 -36.14 8.48 -17.04
C SER A 190 -35.53 7.07 -17.10
N ILE A 191 -34.77 6.80 -18.17
CA ILE A 191 -33.97 5.57 -18.27
C ILE A 191 -32.68 5.77 -17.47
N ILE A 192 -32.27 4.78 -16.68
CA ILE A 192 -31.04 4.82 -15.88
C ILE A 192 -30.10 3.71 -16.34
N ILE A 193 -28.82 4.02 -16.48
CA ILE A 193 -27.74 3.13 -16.91
C ILE A 193 -26.63 3.17 -15.85
N PRO A 194 -26.34 2.06 -15.15
CA PRO A 194 -27.11 0.81 -15.14
C PRO A 194 -28.53 0.98 -14.59
N GLN A 195 -29.41 0.03 -14.88
CA GLN A 195 -30.81 0.01 -14.42
C GLN A 195 -30.95 -0.56 -13.00
N SER A 196 -30.15 -1.58 -12.67
CA SER A 196 -30.10 -2.18 -11.32
C SER A 196 -28.77 -2.91 -11.10
N ALA A 197 -28.52 -3.30 -9.85
CA ALA A 197 -27.35 -4.07 -9.45
C ALA A 197 -27.74 -5.19 -8.48
N ASN A 198 -27.10 -6.36 -8.57
CA ASN A 198 -27.30 -7.46 -7.62
C ASN A 198 -26.01 -7.78 -6.86
N LEU A 199 -26.09 -7.85 -5.53
CA LEU A 199 -24.99 -8.29 -4.67
C LEU A 199 -25.14 -9.78 -4.36
N TYR A 200 -24.08 -10.56 -4.61
CA TYR A 200 -24.00 -11.99 -4.39
C TYR A 200 -23.12 -12.34 -3.20
N VAL A 201 -23.47 -13.45 -2.53
CA VAL A 201 -22.64 -14.09 -1.52
C VAL A 201 -22.47 -15.58 -1.82
N GLN A 202 -21.32 -16.13 -1.42
CA GLN A 202 -21.05 -17.57 -1.38
C GLN A 202 -20.33 -17.88 -0.07
N VAL A 203 -20.96 -18.68 0.80
CA VAL A 203 -20.32 -19.11 2.07
C VAL A 203 -19.51 -20.37 1.81
N VAL A 204 -18.28 -20.40 2.33
CA VAL A 204 -17.32 -21.49 2.11
C VAL A 204 -16.62 -21.92 3.39
N GLU A 205 -16.19 -23.17 3.38
CA GLU A 205 -15.11 -23.69 4.22
C GLU A 205 -13.81 -23.48 3.44
N SER A 206 -12.82 -22.81 4.01
CA SER A 206 -11.50 -22.66 3.40
C SER A 206 -10.42 -22.65 4.49
N PRO A 207 -9.80 -23.81 4.77
CA PRO A 207 -8.66 -23.87 5.68
C PRO A 207 -7.49 -23.01 5.20
N VAL A 208 -7.41 -22.71 3.89
CA VAL A 208 -6.38 -21.82 3.33
C VAL A 208 -6.67 -20.37 3.68
N ALA A 209 -7.85 -19.83 3.35
CA ALA A 209 -8.21 -18.46 3.72
C ALA A 209 -8.24 -18.27 5.26
N GLN A 210 -8.66 -19.29 6.01
CA GLN A 210 -8.65 -19.26 7.47
C GLN A 210 -7.22 -19.27 8.06
N ASN A 211 -6.19 -19.74 7.34
CA ASN A 211 -4.78 -19.59 7.75
C ASN A 211 -4.30 -18.14 7.70
N TRP A 212 -5.07 -17.23 7.10
CA TRP A 212 -4.83 -15.78 7.13
C TRP A 212 -5.52 -15.13 8.34
N ASN A 213 -6.38 -15.87 9.03
CA ASN A 213 -7.20 -15.38 10.13
C ASN A 213 -7.07 -16.19 11.44
N ARG A 214 -6.23 -17.23 11.51
CA ARG A 214 -5.94 -18.02 12.71
C ARG A 214 -4.50 -18.56 12.66
N ILE A 215 -3.80 -18.64 13.79
CA ILE A 215 -2.49 -19.32 13.90
C ILE A 215 -2.66 -20.74 14.49
N LYS A 216 -1.68 -21.62 14.26
CA LYS A 216 -1.72 -23.05 14.62
C LYS A 216 -0.66 -23.45 15.63
N ASP A 217 -1.01 -24.47 16.42
CA ASP A 217 -0.02 -25.36 17.04
C ASP A 217 0.62 -26.24 15.95
N VAL A 218 1.88 -26.59 16.14
CA VAL A 218 2.71 -27.44 15.29
C VAL A 218 3.48 -28.46 16.18
N PHE A 219 4.15 -29.41 15.55
CA PHE A 219 4.57 -30.66 16.18
C PHE A 219 5.79 -31.20 15.41
N ASN A 220 6.56 -32.10 16.03
CA ASN A 220 7.53 -32.90 15.29
C ASN A 220 6.78 -33.97 14.47
N ASP A 221 7.51 -34.74 13.67
CA ASP A 221 6.89 -35.72 12.78
C ASP A 221 6.30 -36.94 13.54
N GLU A 222 6.55 -37.07 14.85
CA GLU A 222 5.92 -38.03 15.76
C GLU A 222 4.61 -37.49 16.39
N GLY A 223 4.23 -36.23 16.14
CA GLY A 223 3.08 -35.57 16.78
C GLY A 223 3.37 -35.02 18.18
N LYS A 224 4.63 -34.92 18.59
CA LYS A 224 5.04 -34.29 19.86
C LYS A 224 5.00 -32.76 19.73
N LEU A 225 4.29 -32.13 20.67
CA LEU A 225 4.06 -30.69 20.79
C LEU A 225 5.39 -29.90 20.77
N LEU A 226 5.58 -28.94 19.83
CA LEU A 226 6.87 -28.20 19.59
C LEU A 226 7.11 -26.76 20.17
N VAL A 227 6.70 -25.51 19.73
CA VAL A 227 6.48 -24.13 20.45
C VAL A 227 5.06 -23.52 21.08
N LYS A 228 4.12 -24.04 21.95
CA LYS A 228 2.57 -24.04 21.85
C LYS A 228 1.74 -22.77 22.00
N VAL A 229 0.92 -22.43 20.98
CA VAL A 229 0.08 -21.21 20.86
C VAL A 229 -0.81 -20.97 22.08
N PRO A 230 -1.00 -19.73 22.55
CA PRO A 230 -1.81 -19.44 23.72
C PRO A 230 -3.26 -19.13 23.31
N GLU A 231 -4.10 -19.07 24.31
CA GLU A 231 -5.55 -19.06 24.12
C GLU A 231 -6.10 -17.70 23.63
N ALA A 232 -5.32 -16.62 23.80
CA ALA A 232 -5.66 -15.28 23.34
C ALA A 232 -5.71 -15.21 21.80
N ILE A 233 -4.66 -15.70 21.13
CA ILE A 233 -4.62 -15.79 19.66
C ILE A 233 -5.78 -16.62 19.12
N LYS A 234 -5.89 -17.86 19.60
CA LYS A 234 -6.73 -18.92 19.01
C LYS A 234 -8.20 -18.51 18.87
N LYS A 235 -8.74 -17.81 19.87
CA LYS A 235 -10.18 -17.58 20.00
C LYS A 235 -10.72 -16.45 19.14
N CYS A 236 -9.87 -15.64 18.55
CA CYS A 236 -10.29 -14.29 18.21
C CYS A 236 -10.84 -14.11 16.79
N ALA A 237 -11.91 -13.31 16.65
CA ALA A 237 -12.77 -13.25 15.46
C ALA A 237 -12.01 -12.92 14.16
N GLY A 238 -11.06 -11.99 14.25
CA GLY A 238 -10.27 -11.55 13.11
C GLY A 238 -10.51 -10.09 12.75
N SER A 239 -11.20 -9.90 11.63
CA SER A 239 -11.19 -8.66 10.87
C SER A 239 -12.45 -8.54 10.00
N SER A 240 -13.34 -7.58 10.33
CA SER A 240 -14.47 -7.16 9.48
C SER A 240 -14.13 -6.60 8.11
N ALA A 241 -12.98 -5.93 7.94
CA ALA A 241 -12.56 -5.28 6.71
C ALA A 241 -12.46 -6.26 5.55
N VAL A 242 -12.96 -5.84 4.39
CA VAL A 242 -12.87 -6.61 3.16
C VAL A 242 -11.44 -7.10 2.94
N HIS A 243 -11.33 -8.36 2.54
CA HIS A 243 -10.12 -8.88 1.93
C HIS A 243 -10.35 -8.90 0.43
N ASP A 244 -10.19 -7.71 -0.15
CA ASP A 244 -10.05 -7.44 -1.58
C ASP A 244 -8.99 -8.37 -2.18
N ILE A 245 -9.41 -9.25 -3.08
CA ILE A 245 -8.53 -10.09 -3.91
C ILE A 245 -9.13 -10.30 -5.31
N GLN A 246 -8.25 -10.60 -6.26
CA GLN A 246 -8.58 -11.20 -7.56
C GLN A 246 -9.04 -12.66 -7.33
N LEU A 247 -10.25 -12.86 -6.81
CA LEU A 247 -10.78 -14.14 -6.32
C LEU A 247 -10.83 -15.23 -7.40
N SER A 248 -10.92 -14.86 -8.69
CA SER A 248 -10.72 -15.80 -9.82
C SER A 248 -9.37 -16.53 -9.81
N GLN A 249 -8.34 -15.98 -9.14
CA GLN A 249 -7.03 -16.62 -8.94
C GLN A 249 -6.97 -17.51 -7.69
N PHE A 250 -7.99 -17.51 -6.84
CA PHE A 250 -8.02 -18.33 -5.63
C PHE A 250 -8.31 -19.80 -5.99
N PRO A 251 -7.45 -20.78 -5.60
CA PRO A 251 -7.58 -22.14 -6.10
C PRO A 251 -8.91 -22.80 -5.69
N ARG A 252 -9.61 -23.37 -6.67
CA ARG A 252 -10.89 -24.10 -6.48
C ARG A 252 -10.78 -25.31 -5.56
N THR A 253 -9.57 -25.82 -5.34
CA THR A 253 -9.24 -26.91 -4.40
C THR A 253 -9.05 -26.43 -2.96
N SER A 254 -8.84 -25.13 -2.76
CA SER A 254 -8.54 -24.54 -1.45
C SER A 254 -9.80 -24.10 -0.68
N PHE A 255 -11.00 -24.40 -1.20
CA PHE A 255 -12.27 -24.20 -0.50
C PHE A 255 -13.38 -25.20 -0.90
N ASN A 256 -14.31 -25.44 0.02
CA ASN A 256 -15.56 -26.18 -0.21
C ASN A 256 -16.75 -25.22 -0.10
N THR A 257 -17.65 -25.19 -1.10
CA THR A 257 -18.92 -24.44 -1.00
C THR A 257 -19.79 -25.00 0.13
N ILE A 258 -20.23 -24.13 1.04
CA ILE A 258 -21.22 -24.43 2.09
C ILE A 258 -22.61 -23.95 1.67
N ILE A 259 -22.66 -22.75 1.05
CA ILE A 259 -23.83 -22.13 0.42
C ILE A 259 -23.37 -21.60 -0.94
N SER A 260 -24.05 -22.02 -2.02
CA SER A 260 -23.76 -21.57 -3.38
C SER A 260 -23.91 -20.05 -3.59
N PRO A 261 -23.35 -19.50 -4.68
CA PRO A 261 -23.68 -18.16 -5.19
C PRO A 261 -25.17 -17.82 -5.06
N THR A 262 -25.49 -16.90 -4.15
CA THR A 262 -26.85 -16.52 -3.78
C THR A 262 -26.96 -14.99 -3.82
N PRO A 263 -27.91 -14.40 -4.58
CA PRO A 263 -28.16 -12.97 -4.51
C PRO A 263 -28.77 -12.64 -3.13
N ILE A 264 -28.16 -11.69 -2.42
CA ILE A 264 -28.59 -11.26 -1.08
C ILE A 264 -29.24 -9.86 -1.10
N CYS A 265 -28.86 -9.02 -2.06
CA CYS A 265 -29.47 -7.72 -2.30
C CYS A 265 -29.64 -7.47 -3.80
N THR A 266 -30.70 -6.74 -4.16
CA THR A 266 -30.88 -6.11 -5.47
C THR A 266 -31.19 -4.64 -5.24
N PHE A 267 -30.37 -3.75 -5.81
CA PHE A 267 -30.57 -2.31 -5.80
C PHE A 267 -31.19 -1.89 -7.13
N ASN A 268 -32.41 -1.34 -7.12
CA ASN A 268 -33.08 -0.85 -8.33
C ASN A 268 -33.08 0.68 -8.32
N TRP A 269 -32.22 1.25 -9.18
CA TRP A 269 -31.93 2.67 -9.21
C TRP A 269 -33.11 3.53 -9.66
N SER A 270 -34.07 2.98 -10.42
CA SER A 270 -35.27 3.73 -10.84
C SER A 270 -36.43 3.65 -9.84
N SER A 271 -36.22 3.08 -8.65
CA SER A 271 -37.27 2.94 -7.63
C SER A 271 -37.09 3.91 -6.45
N SER A 272 -38.13 4.70 -6.15
CA SER A 272 -38.18 5.62 -5.00
C SER A 272 -38.50 4.91 -3.66
N LEU A 273 -38.01 3.67 -3.49
CA LEU A 273 -38.27 2.86 -2.31
C LEU A 273 -37.22 3.12 -1.22
N PRO A 274 -37.61 3.18 0.06
CA PRO A 274 -36.68 3.44 1.15
C PRO A 274 -35.66 2.30 1.31
N PHE A 275 -34.39 2.67 1.39
CA PHE A 275 -33.26 1.76 1.53
C PHE A 275 -33.36 0.86 2.77
N LYS A 276 -32.93 -0.40 2.63
CA LYS A 276 -32.92 -1.39 3.73
C LYS A 276 -31.48 -1.63 4.21
N ARG A 277 -31.24 -1.40 5.50
CA ARG A 277 -29.93 -1.62 6.13
C ARG A 277 -29.63 -3.08 6.53
N LEU A 278 -30.62 -3.97 6.39
CA LEU A 278 -30.45 -5.39 6.64
C LEU A 278 -31.11 -6.19 5.52
N HIS A 279 -30.27 -6.91 4.81
CA HIS A 279 -30.64 -7.91 3.82
C HIS A 279 -30.42 -9.29 4.42
N SER A 280 -31.30 -10.24 4.07
CA SER A 280 -31.28 -11.57 4.70
C SER A 280 -31.88 -12.60 3.76
N VAL A 281 -31.14 -13.67 3.51
CA VAL A 281 -31.58 -14.79 2.67
C VAL A 281 -31.61 -16.07 3.50
N GLU A 282 -32.77 -16.72 3.55
CA GLU A 282 -32.86 -18.09 4.06
C GLU A 282 -32.29 -19.03 3.01
N THR A 283 -31.31 -19.84 3.39
CA THR A 283 -30.59 -20.73 2.49
C THR A 283 -30.34 -22.08 3.14
N ARG A 284 -29.97 -23.07 2.32
CA ARG A 284 -29.82 -24.47 2.72
C ARG A 284 -28.38 -24.92 2.53
N ILE A 285 -27.84 -25.59 3.54
CA ILE A 285 -26.46 -26.07 3.55
C ILE A 285 -26.30 -27.19 2.51
N GLU A 286 -25.35 -27.04 1.60
CA GLU A 286 -25.14 -28.00 0.51
C GLU A 286 -24.45 -29.30 0.96
N ARG A 287 -23.61 -29.20 2.00
CA ARG A 287 -22.75 -30.27 2.51
C ARG A 287 -22.36 -30.06 3.97
N ASP A 288 -22.01 -31.15 4.65
CA ASP A 288 -21.35 -31.09 5.95
C ASP A 288 -19.98 -30.39 5.82
N GLY A 289 -19.63 -29.58 6.82
CA GLY A 289 -18.37 -28.84 6.89
C GLY A 289 -18.43 -27.69 7.90
N LYS A 290 -17.47 -26.76 7.82
CA LYS A 290 -17.45 -25.53 8.60
C LYS A 290 -17.75 -24.30 7.74
N ALA A 291 -18.77 -23.53 8.07
CA ALA A 291 -18.88 -22.18 7.55
C ALA A 291 -17.78 -21.31 8.19
N GLN A 292 -16.86 -20.80 7.38
CA GLN A 292 -15.68 -20.04 7.84
C GLN A 292 -15.58 -18.67 7.16
N VAL A 293 -15.86 -18.60 5.86
CA VAL A 293 -15.56 -17.46 4.99
C VAL A 293 -16.75 -17.16 4.09
N VAL A 294 -16.97 -15.88 3.78
CA VAL A 294 -17.96 -15.41 2.81
C VAL A 294 -17.21 -14.73 1.67
N PHE A 295 -17.42 -15.22 0.45
CA PHE A 295 -17.03 -14.53 -0.78
C PHE A 295 -18.18 -13.66 -1.27
N MET A 296 -17.88 -12.49 -1.83
CA MET A 296 -18.87 -11.58 -2.40
C MET A 296 -18.39 -10.92 -3.70
N TRP A 297 -19.36 -10.56 -4.54
CA TRP A 297 -19.21 -9.81 -5.78
C TRP A 297 -20.58 -9.28 -6.21
N TRP A 298 -20.63 -8.53 -7.30
CA TRP A 298 -21.87 -7.98 -7.83
C TRP A 298 -21.98 -8.13 -9.36
N ASP A 299 -23.19 -7.87 -9.88
CA ASP A 299 -23.43 -7.58 -11.30
C ASP A 299 -24.32 -6.34 -11.47
N LEU A 300 -24.28 -5.77 -12.69
CA LEU A 300 -25.05 -4.62 -13.13
C LEU A 300 -25.93 -5.04 -14.32
N GLN A 301 -27.24 -4.85 -14.18
CA GLN A 301 -28.16 -4.92 -15.30
C GLN A 301 -28.16 -3.56 -15.99
N MET A 302 -27.61 -3.49 -17.21
CA MET A 302 -27.27 -2.23 -17.86
C MET A 302 -28.46 -1.57 -18.57
N ASP A 303 -29.44 -2.36 -19.04
CA ASP A 303 -30.61 -1.86 -19.79
C ASP A 303 -31.97 -2.32 -19.22
N CYS A 304 -33.02 -1.53 -19.45
CA CYS A 304 -34.36 -1.74 -18.93
C CYS A 304 -35.19 -2.85 -19.61
N GLU A 305 -34.56 -3.66 -20.46
CA GLU A 305 -35.15 -4.83 -21.14
C GLU A 305 -34.37 -6.13 -20.85
N GLU A 306 -33.50 -6.13 -19.83
CA GLU A 306 -32.79 -7.30 -19.30
C GLU A 306 -31.94 -8.06 -20.34
N ARG A 307 -31.27 -7.31 -21.25
CA ARG A 307 -30.44 -7.86 -22.33
C ARG A 307 -28.94 -7.80 -22.05
N ILE A 308 -28.48 -6.74 -21.38
CA ILE A 308 -27.06 -6.47 -21.16
C ILE A 308 -26.73 -6.57 -19.67
N LEU A 309 -25.93 -7.58 -19.31
CA LEU A 309 -25.44 -7.83 -17.95
C LEU A 309 -23.91 -7.66 -17.90
N LEU A 310 -23.40 -6.83 -16.99
CA LEU A 310 -21.97 -6.73 -16.64
C LEU A 310 -21.75 -7.42 -15.30
N SER A 311 -20.76 -8.30 -15.15
CA SER A 311 -20.59 -9.09 -13.92
C SER A 311 -19.15 -9.08 -13.41
N CYS A 312 -18.98 -8.78 -12.13
CA CYS A 312 -17.71 -8.87 -11.41
C CYS A 312 -17.54 -10.23 -10.71
N ALA A 313 -18.35 -11.23 -11.08
CA ALA A 313 -18.32 -12.57 -10.50
C ALA A 313 -17.02 -13.34 -10.82
N PRO A 314 -16.47 -14.11 -9.87
CA PRO A 314 -15.28 -14.91 -10.09
C PRO A 314 -15.56 -16.03 -11.10
N VAL A 315 -14.52 -16.54 -11.77
CA VAL A 315 -14.61 -17.49 -12.92
C VAL A 315 -15.63 -18.62 -12.77
N TRP A 316 -15.83 -19.16 -11.58
CA TRP A 316 -16.76 -20.27 -11.34
C TRP A 316 -18.24 -19.88 -11.17
N ALA A 317 -18.51 -18.60 -10.96
CA ALA A 317 -19.86 -18.02 -10.82
C ALA A 317 -20.19 -17.04 -11.97
N HIS A 318 -19.20 -16.60 -12.74
CA HIS A 318 -19.37 -15.73 -13.90
C HIS A 318 -20.37 -16.33 -14.92
N PRO A 319 -21.33 -15.56 -15.47
CA PRO A 319 -22.34 -16.07 -16.40
C PRO A 319 -21.75 -16.83 -17.60
N GLU A 320 -20.62 -16.36 -18.12
CA GLU A 320 -19.91 -16.98 -19.25
C GLU A 320 -18.85 -18.02 -18.82
N GLY A 321 -18.57 -18.16 -17.52
CA GLY A 321 -17.49 -19.00 -16.97
C GLY A 321 -17.66 -20.51 -17.12
N LYS A 322 -18.76 -20.96 -17.72
CA LYS A 322 -18.95 -22.35 -18.18
C LYS A 322 -18.46 -22.59 -19.61
N MET A 323 -18.15 -21.52 -20.34
CA MET A 323 -17.75 -21.54 -21.76
C MET A 323 -16.40 -20.85 -22.02
N LYS A 324 -15.84 -20.17 -21.02
CA LYS A 324 -14.58 -19.43 -21.06
C LYS A 324 -13.64 -19.88 -19.94
N SER A 325 -12.35 -19.89 -20.24
CA SER A 325 -11.25 -20.07 -19.27
C SER A 325 -11.01 -18.84 -18.39
N VAL A 326 -10.12 -18.95 -17.40
CA VAL A 326 -9.73 -17.83 -16.51
C VAL A 326 -9.12 -16.69 -17.34
N GLU A 327 -8.41 -17.05 -18.41
CA GLU A 327 -7.71 -16.18 -19.34
C GLU A 327 -8.63 -15.46 -20.35
N GLU A 328 -9.90 -15.86 -20.45
CA GLU A 328 -10.91 -15.34 -21.40
C GLU A 328 -12.03 -14.52 -20.74
N ILE A 329 -12.10 -14.52 -19.40
CA ILE A 329 -13.01 -13.65 -18.64
C ILE A 329 -12.39 -12.24 -18.54
N PRO A 330 -13.18 -11.16 -18.71
CA PRO A 330 -12.66 -9.79 -18.63
C PRO A 330 -12.01 -9.49 -17.28
N TRP A 331 -10.68 -9.36 -17.31
CA TRP A 331 -9.85 -8.96 -16.18
C TRP A 331 -9.81 -7.44 -16.07
N ARG A 332 -9.90 -6.94 -14.84
CA ARG A 332 -9.79 -5.54 -14.42
C ARG A 332 -9.31 -5.49 -12.97
N ASP A 333 -8.77 -4.36 -12.52
CA ASP A 333 -8.28 -4.14 -11.14
C ASP A 333 -9.17 -3.16 -10.35
N HIS A 334 -9.89 -2.27 -11.04
CA HIS A 334 -10.81 -1.31 -10.42
C HIS A 334 -12.01 -1.98 -9.71
N TRP A 335 -12.51 -3.09 -10.27
CA TRP A 335 -13.49 -3.95 -9.61
C TRP A 335 -12.93 -5.37 -9.49
N MET A 336 -12.82 -5.88 -8.26
CA MET A 336 -12.45 -7.26 -7.98
C MET A 336 -13.53 -7.97 -7.17
N GLN A 337 -13.17 -8.84 -6.22
CA GLN A 337 -14.11 -9.55 -5.37
C GLN A 337 -13.70 -9.43 -3.90
N GLY A 338 -14.70 -9.41 -3.00
CA GLY A 338 -14.47 -9.29 -1.56
C GLY A 338 -14.46 -10.65 -0.85
N VAL A 339 -13.59 -10.79 0.15
CA VAL A 339 -13.54 -11.95 1.05
C VAL A 339 -13.68 -11.49 2.51
N TYR A 340 -14.61 -12.11 3.22
CA TYR A 340 -14.99 -11.79 4.60
C TYR A 340 -14.91 -13.04 5.49
N TYR A 341 -14.57 -12.86 6.78
CA TYR A 341 -14.49 -13.96 7.75
C TYR A 341 -15.72 -13.99 8.65
N LEU A 342 -16.29 -15.18 8.88
CA LEU A 342 -17.34 -15.31 9.89
C LEU A 342 -16.72 -15.16 11.30
N PRO A 343 -17.39 -14.45 12.24
CA PRO A 343 -16.84 -14.19 13.58
C PRO A 343 -16.45 -15.45 14.35
N GLN A 344 -17.15 -16.56 14.08
CA GLN A 344 -16.90 -17.89 14.61
C GLN A 344 -17.07 -18.90 13.47
N GLU A 345 -16.29 -19.98 13.50
CA GLU A 345 -16.48 -21.11 12.60
C GLU A 345 -17.72 -21.89 13.02
N ILE A 346 -18.72 -22.00 12.15
CA ILE A 346 -19.98 -22.70 12.45
C ILE A 346 -19.89 -24.10 11.85
N ASP A 347 -19.89 -25.13 12.70
CA ASP A 347 -20.09 -26.51 12.27
C ASP A 347 -21.52 -26.67 11.72
N VAL A 348 -21.64 -26.87 10.41
CA VAL A 348 -22.91 -26.95 9.70
C VAL A 348 -23.12 -28.35 9.14
N LYS A 349 -24.39 -28.77 9.10
CA LYS A 349 -24.80 -30.02 8.48
C LYS A 349 -25.59 -29.76 7.22
N LYS A 350 -25.35 -30.61 6.22
CA LYS A 350 -26.11 -30.66 4.97
C LYS A 350 -27.61 -30.65 5.24
N ASP A 351 -28.36 -30.06 4.31
CA ASP A 351 -29.82 -30.03 4.28
C ASP A 351 -30.50 -29.21 5.40
N GLU A 352 -29.75 -28.72 6.41
CA GLU A 352 -30.23 -27.73 7.38
C GLU A 352 -30.43 -26.33 6.75
N LYS A 353 -31.23 -25.50 7.43
CA LYS A 353 -31.53 -24.12 7.04
C LYS A 353 -30.84 -23.10 7.95
N TYR A 354 -30.18 -22.13 7.32
CA TYR A 354 -29.53 -20.99 7.96
C TYR A 354 -29.95 -19.70 7.27
N ILE A 355 -29.91 -18.59 8.00
CA ILE A 355 -30.08 -17.25 7.43
C ILE A 355 -28.68 -16.66 7.27
N VAL A 356 -28.36 -16.20 6.07
CA VAL A 356 -27.22 -15.31 5.85
C VAL A 356 -27.74 -13.88 5.87
N HIS A 357 -27.20 -13.08 6.77
CA HIS A 357 -27.46 -11.67 6.93
C HIS A 357 -26.35 -10.87 6.26
N CYS A 358 -26.73 -9.88 5.46
CA CYS A 358 -25.87 -8.81 4.99
C CYS A 358 -26.38 -7.51 5.63
N GLY A 359 -25.61 -6.97 6.58
CA GLY A 359 -25.79 -5.59 7.04
C GLY A 359 -25.16 -4.67 6.01
N VAL A 360 -25.87 -3.60 5.67
CA VAL A 360 -25.45 -2.61 4.67
C VAL A 360 -25.68 -1.23 5.26
N ASP A 361 -24.66 -0.38 5.29
CA ASP A 361 -24.79 1.03 5.66
C ASP A 361 -24.80 1.96 4.44
N GLU A 362 -23.88 2.91 4.36
CA GLU A 362 -23.71 3.83 3.23
C GLU A 362 -22.46 3.49 2.40
N TYR A 363 -21.47 2.81 3.00
CA TYR A 363 -20.16 2.53 2.39
C TYR A 363 -19.69 1.08 2.56
N SER A 364 -20.13 0.36 3.60
CA SER A 364 -19.54 -0.94 3.96
C SER A 364 -20.56 -2.07 4.15
N LEU A 365 -20.08 -3.30 3.97
CA LEU A 365 -20.84 -4.54 4.16
C LEU A 365 -20.39 -5.29 5.43
N CYS A 366 -21.32 -6.03 6.06
CA CYS A 366 -20.97 -6.97 7.12
C CYS A 366 -21.84 -8.23 7.08
N PHE A 367 -21.24 -9.38 7.40
CA PHE A 367 -21.88 -10.69 7.22
C PHE A 367 -21.99 -11.48 8.52
N LYS A 368 -23.18 -12.05 8.75
CA LYS A 368 -23.46 -12.99 9.84
C LYS A 368 -24.29 -14.16 9.32
N MET A 369 -24.04 -15.33 9.87
CA MET A 369 -24.81 -16.54 9.59
C MET A 369 -25.39 -17.10 10.89
N GLU A 370 -26.69 -17.39 10.94
CA GLU A 370 -27.34 -18.03 12.09
C GLU A 370 -28.38 -19.07 11.68
N SER A 371 -28.64 -20.05 12.55
CA SER A 371 -29.64 -21.09 12.26
C SER A 371 -31.05 -20.52 12.33
N VAL A 372 -31.93 -20.95 11.42
CA VAL A 372 -33.38 -20.62 11.46
C VAL A 372 -34.06 -21.09 12.76
N LYS A 373 -33.40 -21.98 13.52
CA LYS A 373 -33.82 -22.44 14.86
C LYS A 373 -33.47 -21.45 15.99
N SER A 374 -32.81 -20.33 15.71
CA SER A 374 -32.46 -19.31 16.72
C SER A 374 -33.70 -18.71 17.38
N SER A 375 -33.68 -18.57 18.70
CA SER A 375 -34.72 -17.86 19.47
C SER A 375 -34.61 -16.32 19.39
N VAL A 376 -33.54 -15.81 18.78
CA VAL A 376 -33.31 -14.39 18.49
C VAL A 376 -33.05 -14.27 17.00
N ILE A 377 -33.95 -13.61 16.28
CA ILE A 377 -33.78 -13.26 14.87
C ILE A 377 -33.02 -11.93 14.82
N THR A 378 -31.92 -11.87 14.06
CA THR A 378 -31.16 -10.64 13.83
C THR A 378 -32.03 -9.59 13.14
N SER A 379 -32.31 -8.48 13.83
CA SER A 379 -33.03 -7.31 13.29
C SER A 379 -32.11 -6.15 12.89
N THR A 380 -30.87 -6.17 13.37
CA THR A 380 -29.78 -5.22 13.11
C THR A 380 -28.46 -5.99 13.21
N LEU A 381 -27.47 -5.64 12.40
CA LEU A 381 -26.14 -6.24 12.41
C LEU A 381 -25.07 -5.18 12.63
N GLU A 382 -24.07 -5.51 13.45
CA GLU A 382 -22.84 -4.77 13.68
C GLU A 382 -21.67 -5.76 13.42
N PRO A 383 -20.44 -5.30 13.10
CA PRO A 383 -19.33 -6.20 12.77
C PRO A 383 -18.60 -6.78 14.03
N PRO A 384 -17.50 -7.57 13.89
CA PRO A 384 -16.87 -8.33 15.03
C PRO A 384 -15.37 -8.05 15.44
N VAL A 385 -15.07 -7.10 16.36
CA VAL A 385 -13.68 -6.77 16.83
C VAL A 385 -12.91 -7.94 17.48
N CYS A 386 -11.57 -7.81 17.58
CA CYS A 386 -10.62 -8.87 17.95
C CYS A 386 -9.48 -8.34 18.89
N ASN A 387 -8.77 -9.18 19.69
CA ASN A 387 -8.01 -8.79 20.91
C ASN A 387 -6.76 -9.59 21.38
N CYS A 388 -5.91 -10.06 20.48
CA CYS A 388 -5.40 -11.42 20.66
C CYS A 388 -3.87 -11.63 20.74
N GLY A 389 -3.06 -10.61 21.02
CA GLY A 389 -1.65 -10.59 20.58
C GLY A 389 -1.54 -10.52 19.05
N LEU A 390 -1.80 -11.65 18.42
CA LEU A 390 -1.46 -11.98 17.05
C LEU A 390 -1.98 -10.99 16.00
N HIS A 391 -3.27 -10.88 15.66
CA HIS A 391 -3.68 -9.97 14.59
C HIS A 391 -3.71 -8.46 14.97
N ILE A 392 -2.97 -8.02 16.03
CA ILE A 392 -2.29 -6.68 16.04
C ILE A 392 -0.76 -6.65 15.93
N SER A 393 -0.11 -7.77 15.67
CA SER A 393 1.24 -7.79 15.08
C SER A 393 1.50 -8.98 14.11
N PHE A 394 0.46 -9.55 13.48
CA PHE A 394 0.52 -10.45 12.31
C PHE A 394 -0.68 -10.41 11.40
N SER A 395 -0.45 -10.21 10.11
CA SER A 395 -1.50 -10.31 9.10
C SER A 395 -1.64 -11.63 8.42
N ARG A 396 -2.87 -11.80 7.92
CA ARG A 396 -3.25 -12.38 6.65
C ARG A 396 -2.13 -13.20 5.96
N THR A 397 -1.25 -12.60 5.16
CA THR A 397 -0.24 -13.35 4.37
C THR A 397 0.88 -14.05 5.17
N ARG A 398 1.46 -13.49 6.25
CA ARG A 398 2.47 -14.20 7.11
C ARG A 398 1.96 -14.84 8.40
N ILE A 399 0.70 -14.64 8.80
CA ILE A 399 -0.02 -15.69 9.52
C ILE A 399 -0.03 -16.94 8.62
N GLY A 400 -0.28 -16.76 7.31
CA GLY A 400 -0.05 -17.77 6.28
C GLY A 400 1.35 -18.41 6.32
N GLN A 401 2.44 -17.63 6.22
CA GLN A 401 3.81 -18.16 6.34
C GLN A 401 4.07 -18.89 7.66
N MET A 402 3.68 -18.35 8.82
CA MET A 402 3.95 -18.99 10.10
C MET A 402 3.14 -20.27 10.29
N ASN A 403 1.97 -20.36 9.64
CA ASN A 403 1.21 -21.59 9.50
C ASN A 403 1.79 -22.56 8.44
N ASP A 404 2.85 -22.20 7.71
CA ASP A 404 3.41 -23.07 6.68
C ASP A 404 4.27 -24.19 7.30
N SER A 405 3.57 -25.29 7.61
CA SER A 405 4.16 -26.57 8.02
C SER A 405 5.33 -27.04 7.13
N ARG A 406 5.36 -26.72 5.82
CA ARG A 406 6.46 -27.10 4.92
C ARG A 406 7.73 -26.30 5.15
N ARG A 407 7.65 -25.15 5.80
CA ARG A 407 8.78 -24.28 6.15
C ARG A 407 9.28 -24.61 7.54
N ILE A 408 8.35 -24.78 8.47
CA ILE A 408 8.57 -25.27 9.83
C ILE A 408 9.37 -26.58 9.84
N LYS A 409 8.89 -27.62 9.15
CA LYS A 409 9.54 -28.95 9.10
C LYS A 409 11.02 -28.92 8.69
N LYS A 410 11.42 -27.92 7.89
CA LYS A 410 12.79 -27.79 7.36
C LYS A 410 13.77 -27.27 8.41
N TYR A 411 13.29 -26.41 9.30
CA TYR A 411 14.07 -26.01 10.47
C TYR A 411 14.06 -27.11 11.55
N LEU A 412 12.92 -27.78 11.78
CA LEU A 412 12.85 -28.90 12.73
C LEU A 412 13.82 -30.04 12.39
N ALA A 413 13.82 -30.53 11.14
CA ALA A 413 14.75 -31.57 10.70
C ALA A 413 16.22 -31.15 10.83
N LEU A 414 16.53 -29.89 10.51
CA LEU A 414 17.87 -29.30 10.66
C LEU A 414 18.32 -29.27 12.13
N PHE A 415 17.41 -29.05 13.07
CA PHE A 415 17.71 -29.11 14.50
C PHE A 415 17.91 -30.55 15.00
N GLU A 416 17.09 -31.50 14.52
CA GLU A 416 17.20 -32.91 14.87
C GLU A 416 18.47 -33.58 14.26
N GLU A 417 18.97 -33.09 13.12
CA GLU A 417 20.18 -33.60 12.47
C GLU A 417 21.49 -32.99 13.03
N HIS A 418 21.46 -31.74 13.53
CA HIS A 418 22.69 -30.97 13.80
C HIS A 418 22.82 -30.37 15.21
N LEU A 419 21.85 -30.55 16.10
CA LEU A 419 21.90 -30.03 17.48
C LEU A 419 21.87 -31.16 18.52
N ASP A 420 22.67 -31.01 19.56
CA ASP A 420 22.83 -31.96 20.65
C ASP A 420 22.86 -31.27 22.04
N LYS A 421 23.11 -32.04 23.10
CA LYS A 421 23.11 -31.53 24.49
C LYS A 421 24.32 -30.67 24.87
N ASP A 422 25.36 -30.63 24.04
CA ASP A 422 26.53 -29.77 24.25
C ASP A 422 26.51 -28.52 23.36
N SER A 423 25.63 -28.51 22.35
CA SER A 423 25.39 -27.39 21.44
C SER A 423 25.03 -26.11 22.19
N SER A 424 25.74 -25.03 21.85
CA SER A 424 25.51 -23.69 22.35
C SER A 424 25.25 -22.79 21.15
N VAL A 425 24.01 -22.32 21.05
CA VAL A 425 23.41 -21.86 19.79
C VAL A 425 23.18 -20.35 19.81
N LEU A 426 23.57 -19.64 18.75
CA LEU A 426 23.23 -18.24 18.54
C LEU A 426 22.23 -18.11 17.38
N VAL A 427 21.02 -17.67 17.68
CA VAL A 427 19.98 -17.34 16.71
C VAL A 427 20.12 -15.89 16.30
N LEU A 428 20.33 -15.66 15.01
CA LEU A 428 20.39 -14.35 14.40
C LEU A 428 19.12 -14.10 13.58
N GLY A 429 18.44 -13.03 13.94
CA GLY A 429 17.25 -12.61 13.26
C GLY A 429 16.19 -12.22 14.26
N ASP A 430 15.63 -11.03 14.07
CA ASP A 430 14.30 -10.75 14.57
C ASP A 430 13.39 -11.93 14.18
N SER A 431 12.41 -12.25 14.99
CA SER A 431 11.27 -13.03 14.54
C SER A 431 11.55 -14.42 13.93
N PHE A 432 12.46 -15.18 14.58
CA PHE A 432 12.64 -16.64 14.44
C PHE A 432 12.13 -17.43 15.66
N TYR A 433 10.85 -17.30 16.00
CA TYR A 433 10.26 -17.92 17.19
C TYR A 433 10.37 -19.46 17.20
N SER A 434 10.40 -20.10 16.02
CA SER A 434 10.54 -21.55 15.83
C SER A 434 11.97 -22.09 16.06
N ALA A 435 13.01 -21.24 16.12
CA ALA A 435 14.36 -21.66 16.50
C ALA A 435 14.46 -22.17 17.94
N LEU A 436 13.46 -21.89 18.76
CA LEU A 436 13.30 -22.54 20.06
C LEU A 436 13.35 -24.05 20.01
N ALA A 437 13.18 -24.66 18.84
CA ALA A 437 13.13 -26.10 18.76
C ALA A 437 14.40 -26.80 19.22
N ALA A 438 15.55 -26.16 19.06
CA ALA A 438 16.78 -26.52 19.74
C ALA A 438 16.60 -26.75 21.27
N ALA A 439 15.81 -25.92 21.97
CA ALA A 439 15.82 -25.85 23.42
C ALA A 439 15.05 -26.96 24.18
N LYS A 440 13.93 -27.54 23.67
CA LYS A 440 13.43 -28.84 24.21
C LYS A 440 13.94 -30.07 23.45
N LEU A 441 14.59 -29.92 22.29
CA LEU A 441 15.47 -30.99 21.76
C LEU A 441 16.70 -31.18 22.67
N GLY A 442 17.11 -30.12 23.38
CA GLY A 442 17.87 -30.22 24.63
C GLY A 442 19.23 -29.52 24.61
N VAL A 443 19.42 -28.50 23.76
CA VAL A 443 20.71 -27.81 23.65
C VAL A 443 21.17 -27.17 24.96
N LYS A 444 22.48 -27.12 25.15
CA LYS A 444 23.15 -26.63 26.37
C LYS A 444 22.74 -25.22 26.73
N LYS A 445 22.71 -24.34 25.73
CA LYS A 445 22.35 -22.93 25.88
C LYS A 445 21.96 -22.32 24.54
N MET A 446 21.05 -21.36 24.57
CA MET A 446 20.72 -20.52 23.42
C MET A 446 20.99 -19.04 23.72
N TYR A 447 21.29 -18.32 22.65
CA TYR A 447 21.40 -16.88 22.51
C TYR A 447 20.48 -16.50 21.36
N PHE A 448 19.63 -15.51 21.51
CA PHE A 448 18.91 -14.91 20.38
C PHE A 448 19.30 -13.44 20.29
N LEU A 449 19.49 -12.92 19.09
CA LEU A 449 19.43 -11.48 18.83
C LEU A 449 18.06 -11.16 18.26
N GLU A 450 17.37 -10.25 18.93
CA GLU A 450 16.13 -9.60 18.50
C GLU A 450 16.25 -8.13 18.91
N SER A 451 15.73 -7.20 18.12
CA SER A 451 16.03 -5.75 18.27
C SER A 451 14.81 -4.87 18.57
N ASN A 452 13.76 -5.50 19.10
CA ASN A 452 12.42 -5.19 18.69
C ASN A 452 11.41 -5.23 19.86
N LYS A 453 10.70 -4.12 20.04
CA LYS A 453 9.93 -3.86 21.26
C LYS A 453 9.05 -4.97 21.74
N ILE A 454 8.04 -5.36 21.01
CA ILE A 454 6.98 -6.18 21.59
C ILE A 454 7.03 -7.64 21.13
N SER A 455 8.12 -7.98 20.44
CA SER A 455 8.99 -9.12 20.79
C SER A 455 9.70 -8.98 22.16
N ARG A 456 9.25 -8.04 23.01
CA ARG A 456 9.19 -8.13 24.47
C ARG A 456 7.80 -7.76 25.00
N GLY A 457 6.79 -8.46 24.49
CA GLY A 457 5.39 -8.35 24.87
C GLY A 457 4.76 -9.69 25.29
N ILE A 458 4.61 -10.61 24.34
CA ILE A 458 3.75 -11.80 24.42
C ILE A 458 4.38 -13.05 23.73
N LEU A 459 5.58 -13.00 23.12
CA LEU A 459 6.48 -14.18 23.10
C LEU A 459 7.13 -14.42 24.47
N LEU A 460 6.85 -13.51 25.38
CA LEU A 460 6.87 -13.69 26.81
C LEU A 460 6.05 -14.91 27.14
N ASP A 461 4.90 -14.99 26.47
CA ASP A 461 3.95 -16.07 26.62
C ASP A 461 4.40 -17.34 25.91
N TYR A 462 5.60 -17.30 25.29
CA TYR A 462 6.45 -18.47 25.20
C TYR A 462 6.83 -18.91 26.62
N ILE A 463 7.65 -18.30 27.53
CA ILE A 463 7.80 -18.87 28.93
C ILE A 463 6.53 -18.78 29.78
N ASN A 464 5.42 -18.33 29.22
CA ASN A 464 4.12 -18.65 29.81
C ASN A 464 3.48 -20.00 29.33
N ALA A 465 3.75 -20.60 28.15
CA ALA A 465 2.94 -21.71 27.60
C ALA A 465 3.38 -23.23 27.64
N ASN A 466 4.66 -23.63 27.84
CA ASN A 466 5.24 -25.03 27.71
C ASN A 466 6.49 -25.59 28.55
N ASP A 467 7.29 -24.75 29.24
CA ASP A 467 8.51 -24.77 30.08
C ASP A 467 9.94 -24.86 29.46
N ILE A 468 10.71 -23.76 29.45
CA ILE A 468 12.13 -23.62 29.00
C ILE A 468 12.90 -22.72 29.97
N GLU A 469 14.24 -22.84 30.02
CA GLU A 469 15.10 -22.02 30.90
C GLU A 469 16.51 -21.72 30.30
N ASN A 470 16.95 -22.51 29.31
CA ASN A 470 18.30 -22.49 28.71
C ASN A 470 18.54 -21.37 27.69
N VAL A 471 17.68 -20.35 27.62
CA VAL A 471 17.76 -19.27 26.63
C VAL A 471 18.20 -17.97 27.29
N LYS A 472 19.41 -17.49 26.96
CA LYS A 472 19.75 -16.07 27.06
C LYS A 472 19.37 -15.41 25.73
N ILE A 473 19.10 -14.12 25.75
CA ILE A 473 18.83 -13.32 24.57
C ILE A 473 19.75 -12.10 24.67
N ILE A 474 19.79 -11.29 23.63
CA ILE A 474 20.69 -10.16 23.50
C ILE A 474 19.85 -8.94 23.07
N GLU A 475 19.84 -7.89 23.90
CA GLU A 475 18.93 -6.73 23.81
C GLU A 475 19.25 -5.83 22.60
N SER A 476 20.47 -5.92 22.07
CA SER A 476 21.01 -5.01 21.06
C SER A 476 22.27 -5.56 20.38
N LEU A 477 22.67 -4.95 19.26
CA LEU A 477 23.94 -5.27 18.59
C LEU A 477 25.18 -4.98 19.46
N ASP A 478 25.10 -4.03 20.40
CA ASP A 478 26.26 -3.72 21.25
C ASP A 478 26.37 -4.65 22.47
N GLU A 479 25.24 -5.20 22.94
CA GLU A 479 25.29 -6.37 23.83
C GLU A 479 25.78 -7.63 23.07
N LEU A 480 25.48 -7.78 21.78
CA LEU A 480 25.99 -8.89 20.96
C LEU A 480 27.52 -8.85 20.85
N LYS A 481 28.09 -7.67 20.60
CA LYS A 481 29.56 -7.47 20.51
C LYS A 481 30.28 -7.69 21.85
N THR A 482 29.61 -7.48 22.98
CA THR A 482 30.21 -7.52 24.33
C THR A 482 29.88 -8.80 25.12
N THR A 483 28.92 -9.60 24.65
CA THR A 483 28.68 -10.96 25.14
C THR A 483 29.86 -11.85 24.72
N ASP A 484 30.45 -12.60 25.65
CA ASP A 484 31.41 -13.67 25.30
C ASP A 484 30.68 -14.75 24.48
N LEU A 485 31.12 -14.98 23.24
CA LEU A 485 30.58 -16.00 22.32
C LEU A 485 31.55 -17.18 22.08
N SER A 486 32.67 -17.26 22.82
CA SER A 486 33.76 -18.22 22.54
C SER A 486 33.37 -19.71 22.61
N TYR A 487 32.27 -20.02 23.28
CA TYR A 487 31.69 -21.35 23.44
C TYR A 487 30.49 -21.62 22.52
N VAL A 488 30.08 -20.66 21.67
CA VAL A 488 29.03 -20.86 20.65
C VAL A 488 29.60 -21.73 19.52
N ASN A 489 28.94 -22.86 19.25
CA ASN A 489 29.33 -23.81 18.21
C ASN A 489 28.30 -23.95 17.09
N VAL A 490 27.12 -23.34 17.20
CA VAL A 490 26.13 -23.24 16.12
C VAL A 490 25.56 -21.84 16.01
N VAL A 491 25.45 -21.31 14.80
CA VAL A 491 24.68 -20.11 14.45
C VAL A 491 23.47 -20.55 13.62
N LEU A 492 22.27 -20.20 14.10
CA LEU A 492 21.00 -20.38 13.41
C LEU A 492 20.46 -19.04 12.92
N ALA A 493 19.66 -19.05 11.88
CA ALA A 493 19.01 -17.86 11.38
C ALA A 493 17.76 -18.22 10.56
N GLU A 494 16.63 -17.56 10.82
CA GLU A 494 15.47 -17.66 9.92
C GLU A 494 15.69 -16.92 8.60
N PRO A 495 16.69 -16.02 8.45
CA PRO A 495 17.23 -15.00 9.38
C PRO A 495 16.25 -13.85 9.52
N TYR A 496 15.19 -13.98 10.31
CA TYR A 496 14.11 -13.01 10.19
C TYR A 496 14.56 -11.59 10.65
N PHE A 497 14.01 -10.51 10.09
CA PHE A 497 14.33 -9.11 10.37
C PHE A 497 13.12 -8.32 9.94
N THR A 498 12.88 -7.21 10.63
CA THR A 498 11.58 -6.57 10.53
C THR A 498 11.61 -5.05 10.43
N SER A 499 12.82 -4.51 10.28
CA SER A 499 13.03 -3.29 9.50
C SER A 499 13.00 -3.54 7.98
N SER A 500 12.68 -4.76 7.55
CA SER A 500 13.08 -5.31 6.26
C SER A 500 11.95 -5.20 5.27
N ILE A 501 12.05 -4.23 4.39
CA ILE A 501 10.99 -3.98 3.40
C ILE A 501 11.37 -4.65 2.08
N LEU A 502 12.41 -5.50 2.07
CA LEU A 502 13.17 -5.76 0.87
C LEU A 502 14.04 -7.08 0.94
N PRO A 503 13.94 -8.12 0.04
CA PRO A 503 14.86 -9.74 0.40
C PRO A 503 16.40 -9.86 0.43
N TRP A 504 17.12 -8.74 0.51
CA TRP A 504 18.48 -8.72 1.10
C TRP A 504 18.73 -7.57 2.09
N ASP A 505 17.73 -6.81 2.54
CA ASP A 505 17.82 -6.22 3.90
C ASP A 505 18.25 -7.32 4.88
N ASN A 506 17.82 -8.55 4.60
CA ASN A 506 18.24 -9.76 5.25
C ASN A 506 19.66 -10.27 5.13
N LEU A 507 20.46 -9.78 4.19
CA LEU A 507 21.90 -9.99 4.25
C LEU A 507 22.52 -9.21 5.44
N ARG A 508 21.71 -8.45 6.21
CA ARG A 508 21.91 -8.14 7.63
C ARG A 508 22.36 -9.35 8.46
N VAL A 509 21.95 -10.59 8.15
CA VAL A 509 22.51 -11.78 8.84
C VAL A 509 24.01 -11.95 8.61
N LEU A 510 24.49 -11.70 7.38
CA LEU A 510 25.92 -11.74 7.05
C LEU A 510 26.67 -10.57 7.68
N TYR A 511 26.03 -9.40 7.78
CA TYR A 511 26.56 -8.27 8.54
C TYR A 511 26.73 -8.61 10.03
N LEU A 512 25.68 -9.12 10.69
CA LEU A 512 25.75 -9.55 12.10
C LEU A 512 26.81 -10.63 12.31
N PHE A 513 26.84 -11.64 11.45
CA PHE A 513 27.85 -12.70 11.51
C PHE A 513 29.28 -12.15 11.36
N ARG A 514 29.50 -11.12 10.52
CA ARG A 514 30.80 -10.42 10.44
C ARG A 514 31.14 -9.66 11.72
N GLN A 515 30.18 -9.02 12.39
CA GLN A 515 30.43 -8.29 13.66
C GLN A 515 30.93 -9.20 14.80
N ILE A 516 30.63 -10.50 14.74
CA ILE A 516 31.01 -11.49 15.77
C ILE A 516 32.05 -12.51 15.29
N ARG A 517 32.53 -12.44 14.04
CA ARG A 517 33.28 -13.55 13.44
C ARG A 517 34.53 -13.91 14.24
N ASP A 518 35.25 -12.92 14.75
CA ASP A 518 36.49 -13.12 15.51
C ASP A 518 36.27 -13.68 16.92
N GLN A 519 35.01 -13.74 17.39
CA GLN A 519 34.61 -14.34 18.67
C GLN A 519 34.18 -15.80 18.54
N LEU A 520 33.86 -16.26 17.32
CA LEU A 520 33.38 -17.62 17.04
C LEU A 520 34.53 -18.55 16.60
N SER A 521 34.42 -19.84 16.90
CA SER A 521 35.40 -20.85 16.46
C SER A 521 35.51 -20.95 14.93
N ARG A 522 36.52 -21.66 14.42
CA ARG A 522 36.65 -21.92 12.97
C ARG A 522 35.64 -22.96 12.48
N ASP A 523 35.26 -23.88 13.36
CA ASP A 523 34.45 -25.06 13.06
C ASP A 523 32.96 -24.89 13.44
N VAL A 524 32.54 -23.64 13.71
CA VAL A 524 31.16 -23.26 14.01
C VAL A 524 30.21 -23.64 12.87
N LEU A 525 29.13 -24.35 13.17
CA LEU A 525 28.09 -24.66 12.20
C LEU A 525 27.23 -23.42 11.96
N ILE A 526 26.80 -23.19 10.70
CA ILE A 526 26.06 -21.99 10.31
C ILE A 526 24.88 -22.40 9.44
N PHE A 527 23.68 -21.98 9.83
CA PHE A 527 22.42 -22.27 9.17
C PHE A 527 21.59 -20.99 8.99
N PRO A 528 21.10 -20.68 7.78
CA PRO A 528 21.32 -21.41 6.53
C PRO A 528 22.78 -21.40 6.10
N LYS A 529 23.25 -22.52 5.57
CA LYS A 529 24.61 -22.64 5.05
C LYS A 529 24.78 -21.94 3.70
N THR A 530 23.69 -21.71 2.96
CA THR A 530 23.72 -21.26 1.55
C THR A 530 22.79 -20.06 1.27
N ALA A 531 22.89 -19.47 0.07
CA ALA A 531 22.10 -18.34 -0.47
C ALA A 531 22.28 -18.19 -2.00
N VAL A 532 21.47 -18.85 -2.84
CA VAL A 532 21.73 -18.94 -4.30
C VAL A 532 20.88 -17.97 -5.12
N ILE A 533 21.50 -16.88 -5.61
CA ILE A 533 20.81 -15.81 -6.35
C ILE A 533 20.46 -16.20 -7.81
N LYS A 534 19.17 -16.04 -8.14
CA LYS A 534 18.51 -16.24 -9.44
C LYS A 534 17.95 -14.91 -9.94
N ALA A 535 17.83 -14.73 -11.26
CA ALA A 535 17.39 -13.46 -11.82
C ALA A 535 16.66 -13.57 -13.17
N VAL A 536 15.89 -12.53 -13.51
CA VAL A 536 14.95 -12.49 -14.62
C VAL A 536 14.88 -11.07 -15.22
N PRO A 537 15.26 -10.89 -16.50
CA PRO A 537 14.79 -9.80 -17.37
C PRO A 537 13.34 -9.96 -17.82
N VAL A 538 12.64 -8.84 -18.05
CA VAL A 538 11.18 -8.79 -17.85
C VAL A 538 10.39 -7.94 -18.97
N HIS A 539 9.25 -8.41 -19.59
CA HIS A 539 8.13 -7.76 -20.41
C HIS A 539 6.66 -8.08 -19.87
N PHE A 540 5.71 -7.13 -19.66
CA PHE A 540 4.54 -7.26 -18.73
C PHE A 540 3.32 -8.04 -19.33
N LYS A 541 2.06 -7.87 -18.85
CA LYS A 541 0.84 -8.41 -19.55
C LYS A 541 -0.41 -7.53 -19.43
N ASP A 542 -0.74 -6.99 -18.24
CA ASP A 542 -2.03 -6.29 -18.03
C ASP A 542 -1.92 -4.86 -17.45
N LEU A 543 -1.80 -4.56 -16.14
CA LEU A 543 -1.58 -3.20 -15.56
C LEU A 543 -0.44 -2.34 -16.19
N TYR A 544 0.30 -2.78 -17.23
CA TYR A 544 0.96 -1.84 -18.14
C TYR A 544 -0.08 -0.82 -18.58
N LYS A 545 -1.30 -1.29 -18.90
CA LYS A 545 -2.55 -0.55 -19.02
C LYS A 545 -2.73 0.57 -17.99
N ILE A 546 -2.48 0.36 -16.69
CA ILE A 546 -2.74 1.41 -15.70
C ILE A 546 -1.68 2.52 -15.66
N ARG A 547 -0.54 2.36 -16.35
CA ARG A 547 0.55 3.36 -16.42
C ARG A 547 1.03 3.65 -17.85
N SER A 548 0.38 3.11 -18.87
CA SER A 548 0.72 3.33 -20.28
C SER A 548 -0.23 4.33 -20.91
N PRO A 549 0.20 5.04 -21.96
CA PRO A 549 -0.72 5.77 -22.82
C PRO A 549 -1.68 4.80 -23.52
N LEU A 550 -2.92 5.24 -23.70
CA LEU A 550 -3.95 4.55 -24.47
C LEU A 550 -3.79 4.77 -25.99
N ASP A 551 -3.30 5.95 -26.39
CA ASP A 551 -3.44 6.59 -27.71
C ASP A 551 -4.92 6.82 -28.08
N THR A 552 -5.72 5.74 -28.11
CA THR A 552 -7.16 5.77 -28.37
C THR A 552 -7.93 4.77 -27.50
N CYS A 553 -9.18 5.09 -27.16
CA CYS A 553 -10.11 4.23 -26.44
C CYS A 553 -11.46 4.20 -27.16
N GLU A 554 -11.94 3.00 -27.56
CA GLU A 554 -13.15 2.79 -28.37
C GLU A 554 -13.26 3.74 -29.59
N GLY A 555 -12.13 4.08 -30.23
CA GLY A 555 -12.05 4.98 -31.38
C GLY A 555 -12.03 6.48 -31.07
N PHE A 556 -12.05 6.89 -29.80
CA PHE A 556 -11.80 8.27 -29.37
C PHE A 556 -10.31 8.47 -29.05
N THR A 557 -9.74 9.61 -29.43
CA THR A 557 -8.36 10.01 -29.13
C THR A 557 -8.20 10.36 -27.64
N MET A 558 -7.16 9.84 -26.99
CA MET A 558 -6.93 10.02 -25.55
C MET A 558 -5.69 10.88 -25.20
N ASP A 559 -5.06 11.52 -26.21
CA ASP A 559 -3.95 12.48 -26.09
C ASP A 559 -3.92 13.36 -24.82
N ALA A 560 -5.05 13.97 -24.42
CA ALA A 560 -5.12 14.81 -23.22
C ALA A 560 -5.05 14.01 -21.90
N PHE A 561 -5.64 12.82 -21.85
CA PHE A 561 -5.53 11.90 -20.72
C PHE A 561 -4.14 11.25 -20.67
N ASP A 562 -3.60 10.84 -21.81
CA ASP A 562 -2.26 10.25 -21.88
C ASP A 562 -1.21 11.28 -21.43
N LYS A 563 -1.35 12.55 -21.81
CA LYS A 563 -0.52 13.65 -21.26
C LYS A 563 -0.86 14.02 -19.81
N LEU A 564 -2.00 13.62 -19.27
CA LEU A 564 -2.28 13.74 -17.84
C LEU A 564 -1.50 12.68 -17.02
N ILE A 565 -1.27 11.49 -17.60
CA ILE A 565 -0.56 10.34 -17.02
C ILE A 565 0.95 10.36 -17.29
N GLU A 566 1.39 10.69 -18.50
CA GLU A 566 2.81 10.82 -18.86
C GLU A 566 3.45 12.09 -18.28
N PHE A 567 2.74 13.23 -18.34
CA PHE A 567 3.38 14.54 -18.20
C PHE A 567 3.51 14.96 -16.74
N ASN A 568 4.38 14.21 -16.10
CA ASN A 568 4.39 13.94 -14.68
C ASN A 568 5.79 14.17 -14.05
N MET A 569 6.66 14.88 -14.78
CA MET A 569 7.26 16.11 -14.22
C MET A 569 6.98 17.28 -15.18
N PHE A 570 6.87 18.50 -14.64
CA PHE A 570 7.04 19.76 -15.38
C PHE A 570 6.13 20.06 -16.60
N ASN A 571 4.81 20.00 -16.45
CA ASN A 571 3.92 20.79 -17.32
C ASN A 571 2.92 21.62 -16.52
N VAL A 572 2.81 22.90 -16.89
CA VAL A 572 1.53 23.60 -16.93
C VAL A 572 1.40 24.19 -18.34
N LEU A 573 0.17 24.18 -18.90
CA LEU A 573 -0.17 24.80 -20.19
C LEU A 573 0.74 24.42 -21.38
N GLY A 574 1.25 23.18 -21.40
CA GLY A 574 1.99 22.62 -22.53
C GLY A 574 3.42 23.15 -22.72
N LYS A 575 4.04 23.75 -21.70
CA LYS A 575 5.44 24.18 -21.71
C LYS A 575 6.27 23.44 -20.67
N LEU A 576 7.30 22.73 -21.13
CA LEU A 576 8.32 22.11 -20.29
C LEU A 576 9.11 23.20 -19.54
N LEU A 577 8.85 23.36 -18.24
CA LEU A 577 9.48 24.42 -17.43
C LEU A 577 10.90 24.06 -16.95
N VAL A 578 11.21 22.77 -16.73
CA VAL A 578 12.53 22.31 -16.27
C VAL A 578 12.92 21.00 -16.98
N LYS A 579 14.06 21.02 -17.67
CA LYS A 579 14.74 19.88 -18.29
C LYS A 579 15.58 19.14 -17.23
N VAL A 580 15.64 17.81 -17.31
CA VAL A 580 16.61 17.01 -16.53
C VAL A 580 18.00 17.08 -17.19
N PRO A 581 19.10 17.31 -16.43
CA PRO A 581 20.47 17.29 -16.94
C PRO A 581 20.85 15.99 -17.66
N GLU A 582 21.61 16.13 -18.74
CA GLU A 582 21.96 15.01 -19.62
C GLU A 582 22.86 13.97 -18.94
N ALA A 583 23.71 14.40 -18.00
CA ALA A 583 24.52 13.50 -17.17
C ALA A 583 23.68 12.59 -16.27
N ILE A 584 22.51 13.04 -15.81
CA ILE A 584 21.59 12.23 -14.99
C ILE A 584 20.93 11.17 -15.86
N LYS A 585 20.41 11.53 -17.05
CA LYS A 585 19.77 10.58 -17.98
C LYS A 585 20.69 9.45 -18.45
N LYS A 586 21.99 9.72 -18.56
CA LYS A 586 23.02 8.76 -19.02
C LYS A 586 23.73 8.04 -17.87
N CYS A 587 23.38 8.29 -16.62
CA CYS A 587 23.98 7.63 -15.48
C CYS A 587 23.39 6.24 -15.28
N ALA A 588 24.25 5.22 -15.18
CA ALA A 588 23.90 3.81 -14.95
C ALA A 588 23.36 3.51 -13.52
N GLY A 589 22.66 4.47 -12.89
CA GLY A 589 22.25 4.40 -11.50
C GLY A 589 23.43 4.44 -10.52
N PHE A 590 23.28 3.74 -9.39
CA PHE A 590 24.29 3.52 -8.36
C PHE A 590 24.15 2.07 -7.88
N SER A 591 25.27 1.39 -7.62
CA SER A 591 25.29 -0.05 -7.25
C SER A 591 24.73 -0.42 -5.87
N ALA A 592 24.10 0.51 -5.14
CA ALA A 592 23.14 0.13 -4.12
C ALA A 592 21.87 -0.39 -4.80
N VAL A 593 21.67 -1.69 -4.76
CA VAL A 593 20.52 -2.33 -5.40
C VAL A 593 19.21 -1.87 -4.74
N HIS A 594 18.18 -1.62 -5.56
CA HIS A 594 16.84 -1.30 -5.07
C HIS A 594 16.11 -2.60 -4.78
N ASP A 595 15.74 -2.75 -3.54
CA ASP A 595 15.07 -3.93 -3.02
C ASP A 595 13.58 -3.55 -2.79
N ILE A 596 12.60 -4.48 -2.83
CA ILE A 596 11.15 -4.23 -2.56
C ILE A 596 10.35 -5.54 -2.39
N GLN A 597 9.15 -5.52 -1.79
CA GLN A 597 8.13 -6.58 -1.99
C GLN A 597 7.80 -6.70 -3.51
N LEU A 598 8.52 -7.48 -4.32
CA LEU A 598 8.05 -7.81 -5.70
C LEU A 598 6.82 -8.73 -5.73
N SER A 599 6.31 -9.09 -4.55
CA SER A 599 5.01 -9.72 -4.37
C SER A 599 3.88 -8.72 -4.06
N GLN A 600 4.19 -7.44 -3.76
CA GLN A 600 3.22 -6.35 -3.56
C GLN A 600 3.40 -5.20 -4.56
N PHE A 601 4.61 -5.03 -5.12
CA PHE A 601 4.83 -4.28 -6.35
C PHE A 601 3.86 -4.85 -7.39
N PRO A 602 2.92 -4.04 -7.94
CA PRO A 602 1.74 -4.63 -8.57
C PRO A 602 2.17 -5.49 -9.75
N ARG A 603 1.82 -6.80 -9.76
CA ARG A 603 2.33 -7.83 -10.71
C ARG A 603 2.21 -7.41 -12.16
N THR A 604 1.28 -6.53 -12.45
CA THR A 604 0.72 -6.31 -13.76
C THR A 604 1.13 -4.94 -14.36
N SER A 605 1.62 -3.96 -13.56
CA SER A 605 2.32 -2.71 -13.94
C SER A 605 3.49 -2.69 -14.98
N PHE A 606 4.36 -3.65 -15.38
CA PHE A 606 5.92 -5.96 -14.64
C PHE A 606 6.05 -7.35 -15.41
N ASN A 607 7.24 -7.84 -15.61
CA ASN A 607 7.71 -8.02 -16.94
C ASN A 607 8.18 -9.57 -16.94
N THR A 608 8.13 -10.40 -18.01
CA THR A 608 9.04 -11.55 -18.33
C THR A 608 9.53 -11.41 -19.79
N ILE A 609 10.82 -11.12 -19.98
CA ILE A 609 11.53 -11.01 -21.29
C ILE A 609 12.30 -12.31 -21.51
N ILE A 610 12.84 -12.90 -20.43
CA ILE A 610 13.24 -14.29 -20.39
C ILE A 610 12.50 -14.99 -19.23
N SER A 611 12.48 -16.32 -19.24
CA SER A 611 12.01 -17.12 -18.11
C SER A 611 12.94 -17.01 -16.89
N PRO A 612 12.45 -17.28 -15.66
CA PRO A 612 13.27 -17.22 -14.46
C PRO A 612 14.50 -18.14 -14.51
N THR A 613 15.69 -17.54 -14.48
CA THR A 613 16.95 -18.23 -14.81
C THR A 613 17.95 -18.18 -13.65
N PRO A 614 18.52 -19.31 -13.21
CA PRO A 614 19.65 -19.32 -12.29
C PRO A 614 20.90 -18.75 -12.98
N ILE A 615 21.47 -17.67 -12.45
CA ILE A 615 22.67 -17.03 -13.02
C ILE A 615 23.89 -17.28 -12.13
N CYS A 616 23.74 -17.11 -10.82
CA CYS A 616 24.79 -17.39 -9.84
C CYS A 616 24.51 -18.72 -9.12
N THR A 617 25.57 -19.37 -8.66
CA THR A 617 25.47 -20.54 -7.77
C THR A 617 26.70 -20.58 -6.88
N PHE A 618 26.46 -20.60 -5.57
CA PHE A 618 27.47 -20.55 -4.53
C PHE A 618 27.41 -21.87 -3.74
N ASN A 619 28.56 -22.46 -3.42
CA ASN A 619 28.63 -23.73 -2.70
C ASN A 619 29.61 -23.67 -1.52
N TRP A 620 29.06 -23.45 -0.33
CA TRP A 620 29.74 -23.38 0.97
C TRP A 620 30.28 -24.73 1.49
N SER A 621 30.11 -25.83 0.76
CA SER A 621 30.87 -27.07 1.01
C SER A 621 32.19 -27.13 0.23
N SER A 622 32.41 -26.23 -0.73
CA SER A 622 33.58 -26.21 -1.59
C SER A 622 34.56 -25.10 -1.22
N SER A 623 35.86 -25.38 -1.35
CA SER A 623 36.95 -24.41 -1.26
C SER A 623 37.24 -23.68 -2.59
N LEU A 624 36.30 -23.72 -3.53
CA LEU A 624 36.50 -23.20 -4.88
C LEU A 624 36.59 -21.66 -4.87
N PRO A 625 37.47 -21.05 -5.68
CA PRO A 625 37.61 -19.61 -5.75
C PRO A 625 36.34 -18.97 -6.29
N PHE A 626 35.87 -17.95 -5.58
CA PHE A 626 34.73 -17.11 -5.92
C PHE A 626 34.87 -16.52 -7.34
N LYS A 627 33.93 -16.85 -8.23
CA LYS A 627 33.89 -16.30 -9.59
C LYS A 627 33.26 -14.91 -9.57
N ARG A 628 34.03 -13.89 -9.96
CA ARG A 628 33.57 -12.50 -10.06
C ARG A 628 32.60 -12.22 -11.22
N LEU A 629 32.48 -13.13 -12.17
CA LEU A 629 31.55 -13.02 -13.29
C LEU A 629 30.86 -14.36 -13.55
N HIS A 630 29.53 -14.30 -13.57
CA HIS A 630 28.63 -15.34 -14.04
C HIS A 630 27.92 -14.83 -15.31
N SER A 631 27.55 -15.72 -16.21
CA SER A 631 26.89 -15.35 -17.48
C SER A 631 26.04 -16.51 -17.98
N VAL A 632 24.85 -16.21 -18.47
CA VAL A 632 23.92 -17.19 -19.02
C VAL A 632 23.35 -16.68 -20.35
N GLU A 633 23.34 -17.53 -21.38
CA GLU A 633 22.62 -17.24 -22.62
C GLU A 633 21.13 -17.55 -22.41
N SER A 634 20.25 -16.68 -22.90
CA SER A 634 18.81 -16.84 -22.72
C SER A 634 18.05 -16.29 -23.93
N ARG A 635 17.02 -17.04 -24.35
CA ARG A 635 16.13 -16.68 -25.45
C ARG A 635 15.05 -15.72 -24.97
N ILE A 636 14.81 -14.68 -25.75
CA ILE A 636 13.79 -13.67 -25.48
C ILE A 636 12.40 -14.26 -25.78
N GLU A 637 11.51 -14.25 -24.79
CA GLU A 637 10.14 -14.78 -24.88
C GLU A 637 9.20 -13.90 -25.73
N ARG A 638 9.48 -12.59 -25.79
CA ARG A 638 8.64 -11.56 -26.42
C ARG A 638 9.34 -10.20 -26.56
N ASP A 639 8.92 -9.42 -27.55
CA ASP A 639 9.46 -8.10 -27.88
C ASP A 639 9.27 -7.08 -26.74
N GLY A 640 10.19 -6.13 -26.54
CA GLY A 640 10.02 -5.07 -25.55
C GLY A 640 11.32 -4.35 -25.21
N LYS A 641 11.37 -3.70 -24.04
CA LYS A 641 12.59 -3.10 -23.49
C LYS A 641 13.04 -3.81 -22.21
N ALA A 642 14.28 -4.30 -22.21
CA ALA A 642 14.96 -4.67 -20.98
C ALA A 642 15.48 -3.39 -20.30
N GLN A 643 14.86 -3.02 -19.19
CA GLN A 643 15.20 -1.84 -18.38
C GLN A 643 15.76 -2.22 -17.00
N VAL A 644 15.23 -3.33 -16.47
CA VAL A 644 15.40 -3.78 -15.08
C VAL A 644 15.59 -5.30 -15.09
N VAL A 645 16.45 -5.78 -14.20
CA VAL A 645 16.61 -7.20 -13.86
C VAL A 645 15.99 -7.42 -12.48
N PHE A 646 15.04 -8.35 -12.41
CA PHE A 646 14.46 -8.82 -11.17
C PHE A 646 15.28 -9.96 -10.57
N MET A 647 15.51 -9.92 -9.27
CA MET A 647 16.41 -10.82 -8.55
C MET A 647 15.70 -11.48 -7.35
N TRP A 648 16.11 -12.67 -6.97
CA TRP A 648 15.86 -13.27 -5.65
C TRP A 648 16.89 -14.37 -5.42
N TRP A 649 16.75 -15.15 -4.36
CA TRP A 649 17.54 -16.36 -4.17
C TRP A 649 16.69 -17.52 -3.67
N ASP A 650 17.21 -18.73 -3.83
CA ASP A 650 16.70 -19.95 -3.21
C ASP A 650 17.82 -20.62 -2.39
N LEU A 651 17.45 -21.39 -1.38
CA LEU A 651 18.36 -22.23 -0.60
C LEU A 651 18.08 -23.69 -0.87
N GLN A 652 19.14 -24.46 -1.10
CA GLN A 652 19.09 -25.89 -0.84
C GLN A 652 19.62 -26.12 0.58
N MET A 653 18.78 -26.68 1.45
CA MET A 653 19.08 -26.85 2.88
C MET A 653 19.76 -28.20 3.16
N ASP A 654 19.55 -29.22 2.31
CA ASP A 654 20.06 -30.58 2.46
C ASP A 654 20.92 -31.03 1.26
N CYS A 655 21.77 -32.03 1.45
CA CYS A 655 22.69 -32.53 0.42
C CYS A 655 22.04 -33.47 -0.62
N GLU A 656 20.79 -33.91 -0.40
CA GLU A 656 20.01 -34.75 -1.32
C GLU A 656 19.05 -33.95 -2.22
N GLU A 657 19.13 -32.61 -2.17
CA GLU A 657 18.29 -31.67 -2.93
C GLU A 657 16.77 -31.73 -2.65
N ARG A 658 16.33 -32.30 -1.51
CA ARG A 658 14.91 -32.49 -1.16
C ARG A 658 14.27 -31.26 -0.50
N ILE A 659 15.08 -30.39 0.12
CA ILE A 659 14.65 -29.32 1.04
C ILE A 659 14.98 -27.92 0.47
N LEU A 660 14.14 -27.43 -0.44
CA LEU A 660 14.25 -26.10 -1.03
C LEU A 660 13.56 -25.02 -0.17
N LEU A 661 14.23 -23.90 0.14
CA LEU A 661 13.63 -22.69 0.71
C LEU A 661 13.77 -21.55 -0.30
N SER A 662 12.68 -21.15 -0.94
CA SER A 662 12.67 -20.11 -1.97
C SER A 662 12.33 -18.72 -1.40
N CYS A 663 12.90 -17.69 -2.03
CA CYS A 663 12.48 -16.30 -1.91
C CYS A 663 12.12 -15.64 -3.25
N ALA A 664 11.82 -16.47 -4.24
CA ALA A 664 11.10 -16.01 -5.41
C ALA A 664 9.82 -15.24 -5.02
N PRO A 665 9.48 -14.17 -5.75
CA PRO A 665 8.19 -13.54 -5.61
C PRO A 665 7.08 -14.50 -6.00
N VAL A 666 5.86 -14.23 -5.52
CA VAL A 666 4.64 -15.03 -5.75
C VAL A 666 4.55 -15.66 -7.16
N TRP A 667 4.71 -14.83 -8.19
CA TRP A 667 4.54 -15.18 -9.60
C TRP A 667 5.67 -16.03 -10.21
N ALA A 668 6.75 -16.27 -9.47
CA ALA A 668 7.86 -17.14 -9.89
C ALA A 668 8.24 -18.18 -8.81
N HIS A 669 7.45 -18.31 -7.74
CA HIS A 669 7.72 -19.28 -6.69
C HIS A 669 7.68 -20.71 -7.26
N PRO A 670 8.65 -21.60 -6.95
CA PRO A 670 8.68 -22.97 -7.46
C PRO A 670 7.37 -23.74 -7.19
N GLU A 671 6.74 -23.42 -6.06
CA GLU A 671 5.47 -24.01 -5.61
C GLU A 671 4.24 -23.18 -6.03
N GLY A 672 4.42 -21.99 -6.60
CA GLY A 672 3.35 -21.05 -6.99
C GLY A 672 2.52 -21.49 -8.19
N LYS A 673 2.93 -22.57 -8.88
CA LYS A 673 2.08 -23.28 -9.86
C LYS A 673 1.11 -24.29 -9.21
N MET A 674 1.20 -24.49 -7.89
CA MET A 674 0.45 -25.51 -7.15
C MET A 674 -0.27 -24.96 -5.91
N LYS A 675 -0.16 -23.65 -5.64
CA LYS A 675 -0.57 -22.99 -4.40
C LYS A 675 -0.99 -21.54 -4.64
N SER A 676 -1.89 -21.01 -3.83
CA SER A 676 -2.36 -19.63 -3.94
C SER A 676 -1.28 -18.59 -3.60
N VAL A 677 -1.53 -17.33 -3.97
CA VAL A 677 -0.69 -16.16 -3.66
C VAL A 677 -0.33 -16.08 -2.17
N GLU A 678 -1.30 -16.43 -1.32
CA GLU A 678 -1.26 -16.30 0.12
C GLU A 678 -0.92 -17.63 0.84
N GLU A 679 -0.78 -18.73 0.08
CA GLU A 679 -0.10 -19.96 0.52
C GLU A 679 1.42 -19.90 0.27
N ILE A 680 1.89 -18.89 -0.46
CA ILE A 680 3.32 -18.64 -0.65
C ILE A 680 3.85 -17.91 0.59
N PRO A 681 4.97 -18.36 1.19
CA PRO A 681 5.39 -17.80 2.47
C PRO A 681 5.90 -16.35 2.36
N TRP A 682 5.01 -15.36 2.52
CA TRP A 682 5.36 -13.95 2.76
C TRP A 682 6.30 -13.85 3.95
N ARG A 683 7.23 -12.92 3.89
CA ARG A 683 8.10 -12.57 5.00
C ARG A 683 8.55 -11.12 4.85
N ASP A 684 8.97 -10.47 5.94
CA ASP A 684 9.52 -9.10 5.93
C ASP A 684 11.03 -9.20 5.70
N HIS A 685 11.64 -10.14 6.41
CA HIS A 685 13.06 -10.36 6.43
C HIS A 685 13.66 -10.52 5.04
N TRP A 686 13.36 -11.68 4.52
CA TRP A 686 13.84 -12.20 3.28
C TRP A 686 12.80 -11.79 2.26
N MET A 687 12.90 -10.50 1.94
CA MET A 687 12.55 -9.88 0.64
C MET A 687 14.32 -9.44 -1.79
N GLN A 688 14.06 -8.80 -3.01
CA GLN A 688 13.47 -9.19 -4.32
C GLN A 688 13.79 -8.02 -5.24
N GLY A 689 14.72 -8.23 -6.16
CA GLY A 689 15.62 -7.13 -6.46
C GLY A 689 15.43 -6.44 -7.77
N VAL A 690 15.26 -5.13 -7.70
CA VAL A 690 15.29 -4.20 -8.81
C VAL A 690 16.75 -3.76 -9.02
N TYR A 691 17.48 -4.53 -9.82
CA TYR A 691 18.72 -4.05 -10.43
C TYR A 691 18.36 -3.31 -11.72
N TYR A 692 18.82 -2.07 -11.85
CA TYR A 692 18.67 -1.30 -13.09
C TYR A 692 19.76 -1.68 -14.07
N LEU A 693 19.42 -1.89 -15.35
CA LEU A 693 20.43 -2.06 -16.39
C LEU A 693 21.12 -0.71 -16.65
N PRO A 694 22.44 -0.68 -16.96
CA PRO A 694 23.16 0.56 -17.23
C PRO A 694 22.58 1.42 -18.36
N GLN A 695 21.86 0.79 -19.29
CA GLN A 695 21.08 1.40 -20.37
C GLN A 695 19.85 0.53 -20.63
N GLU A 696 18.77 1.11 -21.15
CA GLU A 696 17.65 0.35 -21.70
C GLU A 696 18.08 -0.37 -23.00
N ILE A 697 17.58 -1.58 -23.22
CA ILE A 697 17.89 -2.37 -24.42
C ILE A 697 16.58 -2.82 -25.06
N ASP A 698 16.33 -2.39 -26.30
CA ASP A 698 15.25 -2.92 -27.12
C ASP A 698 15.56 -4.38 -27.49
N VAL A 699 14.69 -5.31 -27.12
CA VAL A 699 14.83 -6.75 -27.37
C VAL A 699 13.71 -7.26 -28.27
N LYS A 700 14.02 -8.30 -29.05
CA LYS A 700 13.04 -8.97 -29.92
C LYS A 700 12.87 -10.43 -29.56
N LYS A 701 11.64 -10.90 -29.69
CA LYS A 701 11.25 -12.30 -29.50
C LYS A 701 12.14 -13.24 -30.30
N ASP A 702 12.45 -14.38 -29.72
CA ASP A 702 13.23 -15.47 -30.30
C ASP A 702 14.69 -15.15 -30.66
N GLU A 703 15.18 -13.94 -30.35
CA GLU A 703 16.62 -13.67 -30.28
C GLU A 703 17.23 -14.23 -28.98
N ASN A 704 18.55 -14.46 -28.98
CA ASN A 704 19.30 -14.82 -27.78
C ASN A 704 20.18 -13.65 -27.29
N TYR A 705 20.16 -13.44 -25.98
CA TYR A 705 20.98 -12.45 -25.27
C TYR A 705 21.75 -13.14 -24.13
N ILE A 706 22.93 -12.62 -23.81
CA ILE A 706 23.71 -13.04 -22.65
C ILE A 706 23.35 -12.11 -21.49
N VAL A 707 22.90 -12.68 -20.38
CA VAL A 707 22.73 -11.96 -19.11
C VAL A 707 23.94 -12.24 -18.24
N HIS A 708 24.71 -11.19 -17.97
CA HIS A 708 25.88 -11.20 -17.11
C HIS A 708 25.48 -10.79 -15.69
N CYS A 709 25.99 -11.51 -14.69
CA CYS A 709 25.97 -11.10 -13.29
C CYS A 709 27.41 -11.00 -12.78
N GLY A 710 27.87 -9.78 -12.52
CA GLY A 710 29.12 -9.50 -11.83
C GLY A 710 28.89 -9.59 -10.33
N VAL A 711 29.86 -10.14 -9.60
CA VAL A 711 29.74 -10.47 -8.18
C VAL A 711 31.01 -10.02 -7.44
N ASP A 712 30.86 -9.37 -6.29
CA ASP A 712 31.92 -9.13 -5.32
C ASP A 712 31.54 -9.63 -3.91
N GLU A 713 32.36 -9.37 -2.89
CA GLU A 713 32.15 -9.90 -1.53
C GLU A 713 30.84 -9.42 -0.86
N TYR A 714 30.25 -8.33 -1.38
CA TYR A 714 29.08 -7.65 -0.81
C TYR A 714 27.97 -7.38 -1.83
N SER A 715 28.28 -7.34 -3.13
CA SER A 715 27.43 -6.70 -4.15
C SER A 715 27.24 -7.59 -5.40
N LEU A 716 26.13 -7.37 -6.12
CA LEU A 716 25.96 -7.80 -7.50
C LEU A 716 25.88 -6.60 -8.45
N CYS A 717 26.11 -6.86 -9.73
CA CYS A 717 25.77 -5.96 -10.83
C CYS A 717 25.33 -6.78 -12.05
N PHE A 718 24.47 -6.20 -12.90
CA PHE A 718 23.90 -6.90 -14.05
C PHE A 718 24.13 -6.13 -15.35
N LYS A 719 24.39 -6.87 -16.42
CA LYS A 719 24.49 -6.36 -17.80
C LYS A 719 23.84 -7.37 -18.74
N MET A 720 23.29 -6.89 -19.85
CA MET A 720 22.69 -7.73 -20.89
C MET A 720 23.28 -7.34 -22.24
N GLU A 721 23.68 -8.32 -23.05
CA GLU A 721 24.33 -8.11 -24.35
C GLU A 721 23.73 -9.06 -25.40
N SER A 722 23.60 -8.64 -26.65
CA SER A 722 23.16 -9.57 -27.72
C SER A 722 24.25 -10.59 -28.01
N VAL A 723 23.89 -11.86 -28.25
CA VAL A 723 24.85 -12.90 -28.70
C VAL A 723 25.50 -12.54 -30.04
N LYS A 724 24.91 -11.61 -30.80
CA LYS A 724 25.45 -11.05 -32.05
C LYS A 724 26.52 -9.96 -31.84
N SER A 725 26.84 -9.60 -30.59
CA SER A 725 27.87 -8.60 -30.27
C SER A 725 29.26 -9.06 -30.69
N SER A 726 30.04 -8.17 -31.29
CA SER A 726 31.46 -8.40 -31.63
C SER A 726 32.39 -8.38 -30.41
N VAL A 727 31.89 -7.95 -29.25
CA VAL A 727 32.59 -7.96 -27.97
C VAL A 727 31.66 -8.54 -26.90
N ILE A 728 32.10 -9.59 -26.22
CA ILE A 728 31.39 -10.21 -25.09
C ILE A 728 32.12 -9.80 -23.80
N THR A 729 31.38 -9.34 -22.80
CA THR A 729 31.95 -8.89 -21.52
C THR A 729 32.67 -10.04 -20.78
N SER A 730 33.98 -9.91 -20.59
CA SER A 730 34.84 -10.86 -19.86
C SER A 730 35.02 -10.53 -18.38
N THR A 731 34.79 -9.28 -17.98
CA THR A 731 34.78 -8.78 -16.61
C THR A 731 33.71 -7.70 -16.48
N LEU A 732 32.87 -7.75 -15.44
CA LEU A 732 31.88 -6.71 -15.15
C LEU A 732 32.24 -6.01 -13.84
N GLU A 733 32.38 -4.69 -13.88
CA GLU A 733 32.53 -3.85 -12.68
C GLU A 733 31.18 -3.24 -12.30
N PRO A 734 30.88 -3.03 -11.00
CA PRO A 734 29.62 -2.43 -10.57
C PRO A 734 29.45 -0.99 -11.12
N PRO A 735 28.27 -0.62 -11.65
CA PRO A 735 28.04 0.73 -12.16
C PRO A 735 28.18 1.80 -11.06
N VAL A 736 29.11 2.72 -11.29
CA VAL A 736 29.37 3.87 -10.42
C VAL A 736 28.55 5.08 -10.89
N CYS A 737 27.83 5.71 -9.97
CA CYS A 737 27.11 6.95 -10.24
C CYS A 737 28.09 8.10 -10.48
N ASN A 738 27.99 8.75 -11.64
CA ASN A 738 28.80 9.91 -12.01
C ASN A 738 28.00 11.23 -12.02
N CYS A 739 26.67 11.18 -11.83
CA CYS A 739 25.79 12.36 -11.83
C CYS A 739 25.46 12.90 -10.42
N GLY A 740 26.01 12.31 -9.36
CA GLY A 740 25.74 12.67 -7.95
C GLY A 740 24.35 12.28 -7.42
N LEU A 741 23.31 12.35 -8.26
CA LEU A 741 21.90 12.16 -7.87
C LEU A 741 21.64 10.80 -7.22
N HIS A 742 22.12 9.71 -7.84
CA HIS A 742 21.92 8.35 -7.31
C HIS A 742 22.78 8.00 -6.08
N ILE A 743 23.68 8.91 -5.65
CA ILE A 743 24.44 8.81 -4.39
C ILE A 743 23.77 9.68 -3.31
N SER A 744 23.17 10.79 -3.70
CA SER A 744 22.61 11.78 -2.78
C SER A 744 21.23 11.40 -2.26
N PHE A 745 20.42 10.67 -3.05
CA PHE A 745 19.01 10.43 -2.75
C PHE A 745 18.61 8.95 -2.78
N SER A 746 17.71 8.58 -1.87
CA SER A 746 17.08 7.26 -1.86
C SER A 746 16.21 7.03 -3.11
N ARG A 747 15.93 5.76 -3.41
CA ARG A 747 15.01 5.37 -4.50
C ARG A 747 13.62 5.97 -4.30
N THR A 748 13.14 6.01 -3.05
CA THR A 748 11.89 6.68 -2.66
C THR A 748 11.92 8.18 -2.95
N ARG A 749 13.00 8.90 -2.61
CA ARG A 749 13.17 10.33 -2.91
C ARG A 749 13.24 10.61 -4.41
N ILE A 750 13.94 9.78 -5.18
CA ILE A 750 13.98 9.90 -6.65
C ILE A 750 12.57 9.70 -7.23
N GLY A 751 11.81 8.72 -6.71
CA GLY A 751 10.38 8.59 -6.99
C GLY A 751 9.56 9.83 -6.60
N GLN A 752 9.83 10.42 -5.44
CA GLN A 752 9.14 11.61 -4.91
C GLN A 752 9.40 12.87 -5.75
N MET A 753 10.61 12.99 -6.28
CA MET A 753 10.98 14.03 -7.24
C MET A 753 10.24 13.81 -8.56
N ASN A 754 10.14 12.56 -9.03
CA ASN A 754 9.33 12.18 -10.18
C ASN A 754 7.82 12.13 -9.90
N ASP A 755 7.34 12.46 -8.68
CA ASP A 755 5.91 12.51 -8.37
C ASP A 755 5.30 13.85 -8.79
N SER A 756 4.86 13.82 -10.04
CA SER A 756 3.93 14.77 -10.67
C SER A 756 2.87 15.41 -9.81
N ARG A 757 2.28 14.67 -8.89
CA ARG A 757 1.10 15.07 -8.12
C ARG A 757 1.49 16.14 -7.11
N ARG A 758 2.70 15.95 -6.57
CA ARG A 758 3.47 16.86 -5.75
C ARG A 758 3.90 18.08 -6.57
N ILE A 759 4.46 17.87 -7.77
CA ILE A 759 4.90 18.96 -8.67
C ILE A 759 3.73 19.86 -9.11
N LYS A 760 2.62 19.29 -9.57
CA LYS A 760 1.44 20.03 -10.06
C LYS A 760 0.88 20.98 -9.00
N LYS A 761 0.92 20.61 -7.72
CA LYS A 761 0.57 21.48 -6.58
C LYS A 761 1.56 22.63 -6.38
N TYR A 762 2.86 22.38 -6.45
CA TYR A 762 3.86 23.45 -6.37
C TYR A 762 3.82 24.39 -7.59
N LEU A 763 3.58 23.89 -8.81
CA LEU A 763 3.42 24.73 -9.98
C LEU A 763 2.17 25.63 -9.88
N ALA A 764 1.03 25.10 -9.41
CA ALA A 764 -0.16 25.89 -9.15
C ALA A 764 0.09 26.97 -8.07
N LEU A 765 0.80 26.63 -6.98
CA LEU A 765 1.24 27.60 -5.97
C LEU A 765 2.11 28.72 -6.58
N PHE A 766 3.00 28.39 -7.53
CA PHE A 766 3.84 29.38 -8.19
C PHE A 766 3.00 30.32 -9.06
N GLU A 767 2.04 29.80 -9.81
CA GLU A 767 1.16 30.62 -10.67
C GLU A 767 0.14 31.46 -9.88
N GLU A 768 -0.26 31.05 -8.67
CA GLU A 768 -1.19 31.80 -7.81
C GLU A 768 -0.50 32.89 -6.98
N HIS A 769 0.77 32.70 -6.60
CA HIS A 769 1.43 33.52 -5.56
C HIS A 769 2.83 34.05 -5.94
N LEU A 770 3.38 33.74 -7.11
CA LEU A 770 4.65 34.30 -7.58
C LEU A 770 4.46 35.13 -8.87
N ASP A 771 5.19 36.23 -8.95
CA ASP A 771 5.18 37.15 -10.07
C ASP A 771 6.60 37.66 -10.42
N LYS A 772 6.68 38.53 -11.43
CA LYS A 772 7.93 39.15 -11.90
C LYS A 772 8.68 40.00 -10.86
N ASP A 773 8.01 40.41 -9.78
CA ASP A 773 8.58 41.27 -8.73
C ASP A 773 8.93 40.46 -7.47
N SER A 774 8.43 39.22 -7.38
CA SER A 774 8.71 38.24 -6.33
C SER A 774 10.19 37.87 -6.24
N SER A 775 10.73 37.92 -5.02
CA SER A 775 12.08 37.52 -4.67
C SER A 775 11.99 36.38 -3.65
N VAL A 776 12.36 35.18 -4.08
CA VAL A 776 12.00 33.92 -3.41
C VAL A 776 13.20 33.32 -2.67
N LEU A 777 13.03 32.95 -1.40
CA LEU A 777 13.98 32.13 -0.65
C LEU A 777 13.46 30.69 -0.55
N VAL A 778 14.20 29.75 -1.12
CA VAL A 778 13.92 28.32 -1.11
C VAL A 778 14.67 27.63 0.03
N LEU A 779 13.93 26.92 0.88
CA LEU A 779 14.41 26.13 2.02
C LEU A 779 14.02 24.65 1.85
N GLY A 780 14.83 23.74 2.39
CA GLY A 780 14.71 22.30 2.17
C GLY A 780 15.76 21.80 1.18
N ASP A 781 16.29 20.61 1.41
CA ASP A 781 17.32 20.04 0.54
C ASP A 781 16.68 19.64 -0.82
N SER A 782 17.39 19.89 -1.91
CA SER A 782 17.13 19.23 -3.20
C SER A 782 15.76 19.51 -3.85
N PHE A 783 15.17 20.69 -3.60
CA PHE A 783 13.91 21.14 -4.19
C PHE A 783 14.07 21.67 -5.63
N TYR A 784 14.62 20.86 -6.55
CA TYR A 784 14.95 21.32 -7.91
C TYR A 784 13.74 21.74 -8.75
N SER A 785 12.53 21.26 -8.40
CA SER A 785 11.30 21.68 -9.05
C SER A 785 10.92 23.15 -8.79
N ALA A 786 11.45 23.78 -7.73
CA ALA A 786 11.33 25.22 -7.52
C ALA A 786 11.98 26.07 -8.62
N LEU A 787 12.91 25.52 -9.41
CA LEU A 787 13.49 26.19 -10.59
C LEU A 787 12.43 26.51 -11.66
N ALA A 788 11.24 25.89 -11.62
CA ALA A 788 10.13 26.29 -12.48
C ALA A 788 9.68 27.74 -12.20
N ALA A 789 9.75 28.22 -10.95
CA ALA A 789 9.46 29.62 -10.62
C ALA A 789 10.42 30.60 -11.31
N ALA A 790 11.71 30.24 -11.43
CA ALA A 790 12.68 31.02 -12.19
C ALA A 790 12.27 31.20 -13.66
N LYS A 791 11.65 30.17 -14.28
CA LYS A 791 11.12 30.20 -15.65
C LYS A 791 9.72 30.82 -15.79
N LEU A 792 8.93 30.86 -14.71
CA LEU A 792 7.73 31.69 -14.62
C LEU A 792 8.05 33.19 -14.47
N GLY A 793 9.33 33.54 -14.25
CA GLY A 793 9.86 34.89 -14.43
C GLY A 793 10.09 35.68 -13.15
N VAL A 794 10.19 35.02 -11.98
CA VAL A 794 10.43 35.71 -10.70
C VAL A 794 11.73 36.50 -10.72
N LYS A 795 11.74 37.64 -10.00
CA LYS A 795 12.82 38.63 -9.99
C LYS A 795 14.17 38.04 -9.61
N LYS A 796 14.18 37.20 -8.57
CA LYS A 796 15.37 36.52 -8.05
C LYS A 796 15.00 35.35 -7.16
N MET A 797 15.84 34.32 -7.14
CA MET A 797 15.71 33.19 -6.22
C MET A 797 16.99 32.98 -5.40
N TYR A 798 16.82 32.47 -4.19
CA TYR A 798 17.88 32.08 -3.26
C TYR A 798 17.62 30.65 -2.85
N PHE A 799 18.58 29.74 -2.99
CA PHE A 799 18.45 28.35 -2.53
C PHE A 799 19.42 28.10 -1.38
N LEU A 800 18.91 27.79 -0.19
CA LEU A 800 19.74 27.20 0.86
C LEU A 800 19.98 25.73 0.49
N GLU A 801 21.19 25.40 0.06
CA GLU A 801 21.55 24.03 -0.29
C GLU A 801 22.87 23.68 0.41
N SER A 802 22.76 23.10 1.61
CA SER A 802 23.89 22.88 2.50
C SER A 802 24.75 21.68 2.11
N ASN A 803 24.20 20.72 1.37
CA ASN A 803 24.93 19.53 0.92
C ASN A 803 25.73 19.83 -0.36
N LYS A 804 27.06 19.66 -0.31
CA LYS A 804 27.96 19.95 -1.45
C LYS A 804 27.64 19.13 -2.72
N ILE A 805 27.17 17.89 -2.58
CA ILE A 805 26.81 17.05 -3.74
C ILE A 805 25.47 17.53 -4.31
N SER A 806 24.49 17.84 -3.45
CA SER A 806 23.22 18.43 -3.86
C SER A 806 23.39 19.80 -4.52
N ARG A 807 24.35 20.64 -4.10
CA ARG A 807 24.74 21.88 -4.80
C ARG A 807 25.23 21.61 -6.23
N GLY A 808 26.04 20.58 -6.43
CA GLY A 808 26.49 20.18 -7.77
C GLY A 808 25.32 19.83 -8.68
N ILE A 809 24.37 19.04 -8.18
CA ILE A 809 23.17 18.65 -8.93
C ILE A 809 22.28 19.87 -9.20
N LEU A 810 22.08 20.76 -8.22
CA LEU A 810 21.33 22.01 -8.40
C LEU A 810 21.96 22.91 -9.48
N LEU A 811 23.30 23.03 -9.50
CA LEU A 811 24.04 23.73 -10.55
C LEU A 811 23.85 23.06 -11.92
N ASP A 812 23.90 21.74 -12.00
CA ASP A 812 23.64 21.02 -13.26
C ASP A 812 22.21 21.26 -13.76
N TYR A 813 21.20 21.29 -12.88
CA TYR A 813 19.83 21.66 -13.24
C TYR A 813 19.69 23.12 -13.68
N ILE A 814 20.38 24.06 -13.03
CA ILE A 814 20.42 25.48 -13.43
C ILE A 814 21.06 25.63 -14.82
N ASN A 815 22.22 25.01 -15.04
CA ASN A 815 22.97 25.03 -16.29
C ASN A 815 22.20 24.38 -17.44
N ALA A 816 21.60 23.20 -17.23
CA ALA A 816 20.83 22.49 -18.25
C ALA A 816 19.53 23.23 -18.66
N ASN A 817 19.14 24.27 -17.92
CA ASN A 817 17.92 25.03 -18.13
C ASN A 817 18.12 26.50 -18.51
N ASP A 818 19.35 27.00 -18.62
CA ASP A 818 19.61 28.39 -19.00
C ASP A 818 18.96 29.37 -17.97
N ILE A 819 19.29 29.21 -16.68
CA ILE A 819 18.71 29.99 -15.56
C ILE A 819 19.78 30.89 -14.92
N GLU A 820 19.55 32.21 -14.88
CA GLU A 820 20.53 33.21 -14.42
C GLU A 820 20.14 33.91 -13.10
N ASN A 821 18.86 33.88 -12.73
CA ASN A 821 18.28 34.61 -11.60
C ASN A 821 18.35 33.88 -10.24
N VAL A 822 19.22 32.87 -10.10
CA VAL A 822 19.36 32.05 -8.88
C VAL A 822 20.70 32.30 -8.18
N LYS A 823 20.67 32.61 -6.87
CA LYS A 823 21.84 32.51 -5.97
C LYS A 823 21.73 31.24 -5.12
N ILE A 824 22.80 30.45 -5.05
CA ILE A 824 22.91 29.38 -4.03
C ILE A 824 23.53 29.98 -2.76
N ILE A 825 23.05 29.53 -1.60
CA ILE A 825 23.58 29.81 -0.28
C ILE A 825 24.10 28.48 0.29
N GLU A 826 25.38 28.40 0.64
CA GLU A 826 26.07 27.14 0.95
C GLU A 826 25.96 26.71 2.42
N SER A 827 25.54 27.60 3.32
CA SER A 827 25.52 27.36 4.77
C SER A 827 24.48 28.20 5.52
N LEU A 828 24.16 27.80 6.75
CA LEU A 828 23.28 28.56 7.64
C LEU A 828 23.89 29.90 8.08
N ASP A 829 25.21 30.00 8.19
CA ASP A 829 25.89 31.25 8.58
C ASP A 829 25.98 32.25 7.43
N GLU A 830 26.12 31.76 6.18
CA GLU A 830 25.92 32.59 4.99
C GLU A 830 24.45 33.02 4.84
N LEU A 831 23.48 32.17 5.18
CA LEU A 831 22.06 32.54 5.18
C LEU A 831 21.79 33.67 6.20
N LYS A 832 22.36 33.57 7.41
CA LYS A 832 22.25 34.59 8.47
C LYS A 832 22.93 35.92 8.15
N THR A 833 23.84 35.96 7.17
CA THR A 833 24.60 37.16 6.78
C THR A 833 24.27 37.67 5.38
N THR A 834 23.48 36.93 4.61
CA THR A 834 22.86 37.39 3.37
C THR A 834 21.77 38.40 3.71
N ASP A 835 21.77 39.58 3.08
CA ASP A 835 20.63 40.50 3.18
C ASP A 835 19.38 39.83 2.57
N LEU A 836 18.35 39.62 3.39
CA LEU A 836 17.05 39.05 3.01
C LEU A 836 15.91 40.09 3.01
N SER A 837 16.21 41.39 3.20
CA SER A 837 15.20 42.45 3.42
C SER A 837 14.22 42.64 2.26
N TYR A 838 14.61 42.26 1.04
CA TYR A 838 13.81 42.29 -0.18
C TYR A 838 13.17 40.94 -0.54
N VAL A 839 13.36 39.88 0.26
CA VAL A 839 12.66 38.60 0.09
C VAL A 839 11.22 38.76 0.57
N ASN A 840 10.28 38.66 -0.36
CA ASN A 840 8.84 38.74 -0.09
C ASN A 840 8.15 37.37 -0.11
N VAL A 841 8.82 36.31 -0.55
CA VAL A 841 8.32 34.93 -0.45
C VAL A 841 9.38 33.98 0.09
N VAL A 842 9.05 33.22 1.13
CA VAL A 842 9.77 32.02 1.56
C VAL A 842 9.00 30.81 1.05
N LEU A 843 9.69 29.97 0.28
CA LEU A 843 9.18 28.74 -0.29
C LEU A 843 9.95 27.57 0.32
N ALA A 844 9.27 26.50 0.67
CA ALA A 844 9.92 25.26 1.05
C ALA A 844 9.23 24.05 0.44
N GLU A 845 10.03 23.07 0.08
CA GLU A 845 9.58 21.71 -0.08
C GLU A 845 10.11 20.95 1.15
N PRO A 846 9.24 20.52 2.08
CA PRO A 846 9.68 19.95 3.34
C PRO A 846 10.30 18.55 3.17
N TYR A 847 11.57 18.54 2.77
CA TYR A 847 12.46 17.40 2.65
C TYR A 847 13.86 17.83 3.12
N PHE A 848 14.53 16.95 3.87
CA PHE A 848 15.96 17.04 4.13
C PHE A 848 16.59 15.65 3.99
N THR A 849 17.84 15.60 3.56
CA THR A 849 18.61 14.37 3.34
C THR A 849 18.78 13.56 4.64
N SER A 850 18.62 14.21 5.80
CA SER A 850 18.70 13.62 7.14
C SER A 850 17.35 13.12 7.68
N SER A 851 16.24 13.35 6.99
CA SER A 851 14.90 13.03 7.50
C SER A 851 14.58 11.55 7.37
N ILE A 852 14.31 10.89 8.49
CA ILE A 852 13.85 9.50 8.57
C ILE A 852 12.32 9.48 8.63
N LEU A 853 11.75 10.41 9.40
CA LEU A 853 10.32 10.56 9.64
C LEU A 853 9.71 11.68 8.79
N PRO A 854 8.38 11.64 8.59
CA PRO A 854 7.64 12.72 7.95
C PRO A 854 7.88 14.12 8.56
N TRP A 855 8.00 14.21 9.88
CA TRP A 855 8.12 15.48 10.62
C TRP A 855 9.55 15.92 10.96
N ASP A 856 10.59 15.14 10.66
CA ASP A 856 11.98 15.66 10.75
C ASP A 856 12.15 16.88 9.83
N ASN A 857 11.32 16.94 8.79
CA ASN A 857 11.14 18.06 7.89
C ASN A 857 10.61 19.35 8.55
N LEU A 858 10.14 19.30 9.81
CA LEU A 858 9.93 20.48 10.67
C LEU A 858 11.23 21.24 10.96
N ARG A 859 12.41 20.71 10.62
CA ARG A 859 13.67 21.46 10.49
C ARG A 859 13.52 22.75 9.65
N VAL A 860 12.54 22.84 8.75
CA VAL A 860 12.19 24.09 8.05
C VAL A 860 11.74 25.22 9.00
N LEU A 861 11.02 24.92 10.09
CA LEU A 861 10.68 25.90 11.13
C LEU A 861 11.92 26.43 11.84
N TYR A 862 12.87 25.54 12.15
CA TYR A 862 14.14 25.94 12.75
C TYR A 862 14.88 26.91 11.83
N LEU A 863 15.04 26.57 10.54
CA LEU A 863 15.68 27.44 9.55
C LEU A 863 14.97 28.79 9.43
N PHE A 864 13.64 28.80 9.34
CA PHE A 864 12.84 30.03 9.28
C PHE A 864 12.99 30.89 10.56
N ARG A 865 12.98 30.26 11.75
CA ARG A 865 13.23 30.96 13.03
C ARG A 865 14.62 31.59 13.11
N GLN A 866 15.64 31.03 12.46
CA GLN A 866 16.99 31.64 12.40
C GLN A 866 17.06 32.92 11.54
N ILE A 867 16.06 33.17 10.68
CA ILE A 867 16.04 34.32 9.75
C ILE A 867 14.84 35.26 9.95
N ARG A 868 13.94 34.97 10.90
CA ARG A 868 12.65 35.69 11.01
C ARG A 868 12.83 37.21 11.11
N ASP A 869 13.82 37.66 11.87
CA ASP A 869 14.07 39.09 12.11
C ASP A 869 14.64 39.84 10.89
N GLN A 870 15.06 39.12 9.85
CA GLN A 870 15.59 39.67 8.60
C GLN A 870 14.52 39.80 7.49
N LEU A 871 13.37 39.15 7.68
CA LEU A 871 12.27 39.09 6.72
C LEU A 871 11.15 40.06 7.12
N SER A 872 10.42 40.58 6.13
CA SER A 872 9.25 41.44 6.37
C SER A 872 8.21 40.79 7.29
N ARG A 873 7.33 41.60 7.91
CA ARG A 873 6.15 41.07 8.59
C ARG A 873 5.16 40.44 7.61
N ASP A 874 5.07 41.01 6.41
CA ASP A 874 4.12 40.64 5.36
C ASP A 874 4.70 39.62 4.35
N VAL A 875 5.80 38.95 4.71
CA VAL A 875 6.43 37.91 3.88
C VAL A 875 5.50 36.71 3.71
N LEU A 876 5.27 36.28 2.47
CA LEU A 876 4.51 35.06 2.18
C LEU A 876 5.38 33.84 2.52
N ILE A 877 4.81 32.83 3.16
CA ILE A 877 5.54 31.63 3.60
C ILE A 877 4.73 30.41 3.18
N PHE A 878 5.39 29.52 2.42
CA PHE A 878 4.79 28.30 1.89
C PHE A 878 5.67 27.09 2.21
N PRO A 879 5.13 26.01 2.81
CA PRO A 879 3.77 25.88 3.34
C PRO A 879 3.40 26.93 4.40
N LYS A 880 2.11 27.22 4.56
CA LYS A 880 1.60 28.14 5.61
C LYS A 880 1.53 27.45 6.97
N ARG A 881 1.17 26.17 6.97
CA ARG A 881 1.07 25.31 8.16
C ARG A 881 1.39 23.86 7.83
N ALA A 882 1.84 23.14 8.84
CA ALA A 882 1.91 21.69 8.84
C ALA A 882 0.87 21.14 9.83
N VAL A 883 0.38 19.92 9.62
CA VAL A 883 -0.43 19.22 10.62
C VAL A 883 0.11 17.81 10.81
N ILE A 884 0.56 17.50 12.02
CA ILE A 884 0.90 16.13 12.38
C ILE A 884 -0.39 15.34 12.57
N LYS A 885 -0.46 14.22 11.86
CA LYS A 885 -1.64 13.39 11.71
C LYS A 885 -1.33 11.96 12.07
N ALA A 886 -2.31 11.24 12.57
CA ALA A 886 -2.23 9.80 12.73
C ALA A 886 -3.59 9.18 12.42
N VAL A 887 -3.59 8.04 11.71
CA VAL A 887 -4.82 7.40 11.24
C VAL A 887 -4.79 5.88 11.37
N PRO A 888 -5.41 5.36 12.43
CA PRO A 888 -5.16 4.02 12.86
C PRO A 888 -5.75 2.87 12.01
N VAL A 889 -5.10 1.70 12.08
CA VAL A 889 -4.95 0.77 10.96
C VAL A 889 -4.60 -0.61 11.43
N HIS A 890 -5.35 -1.60 10.95
CA HIS A 890 -4.91 -2.98 10.87
C HIS A 890 -4.22 -3.26 9.53
N PHE A 891 -2.90 -3.47 9.52
CA PHE A 891 -2.21 -3.90 8.33
C PHE A 891 -2.84 -5.19 7.72
N LYS A 892 -2.90 -5.29 6.37
CA LYS A 892 -2.43 -6.49 5.64
C LYS A 892 -0.93 -6.65 6.08
N ASP A 893 0.11 -6.89 5.28
CA ASP A 893 1.19 -7.72 5.90
C ASP A 893 2.12 -7.20 7.04
N LEU A 894 2.81 -6.05 6.93
CA LEU A 894 3.90 -5.48 7.79
C LEU A 894 3.95 -5.87 9.27
N TYR A 895 2.84 -5.75 9.98
CA TYR A 895 2.82 -5.56 11.43
C TYR A 895 3.42 -6.68 12.30
N LYS A 896 3.82 -7.76 11.63
CA LYS A 896 4.93 -8.66 11.98
C LYS A 896 6.13 -8.01 12.65
N ILE A 897 6.36 -6.71 12.43
CA ILE A 897 7.53 -6.00 12.93
C ILE A 897 7.62 -5.95 14.44
N ARG A 898 7.02 -5.01 15.19
CA ARG A 898 7.29 -4.94 16.64
C ARG A 898 6.56 -5.95 17.52
N SER A 899 6.43 -7.16 16.97
CA SER A 899 5.48 -8.20 17.29
C SER A 899 5.98 -9.21 18.34
N PRO A 900 5.11 -9.67 19.26
CA PRO A 900 5.28 -10.97 19.91
C PRO A 900 4.80 -12.07 18.97
N LEU A 901 4.64 -13.33 19.40
CA LEU A 901 4.54 -14.46 18.46
C LEU A 901 3.47 -15.47 18.87
N ASP A 902 2.52 -15.07 19.72
CA ASP A 902 2.52 -15.39 21.16
C ASP A 902 2.78 -16.85 21.56
N THR A 903 2.55 -17.80 20.65
CA THR A 903 3.23 -19.11 20.51
C THR A 903 2.75 -19.83 19.24
N CYS A 904 3.34 -20.98 18.87
CA CYS A 904 3.11 -21.75 17.62
C CYS A 904 3.07 -23.31 17.72
N GLU A 905 3.46 -24.01 18.80
CA GLU A 905 3.67 -25.51 18.84
C GLU A 905 3.60 -26.37 20.21
N GLY A 906 4.61 -26.46 21.13
CA GLY A 906 4.95 -27.02 22.51
C GLY A 906 6.22 -26.55 23.37
N PHE A 907 6.84 -25.33 23.21
CA PHE A 907 8.19 -24.81 23.70
C PHE A 907 8.00 -23.36 24.24
N LYS A 908 8.97 -22.78 24.97
CA LYS A 908 8.83 -21.51 25.73
C LYS A 908 10.07 -20.55 25.59
N MET A 909 9.97 -19.20 25.79
CA MET A 909 11.12 -18.26 25.77
C MET A 909 11.41 -17.39 27.01
N ASP A 910 10.40 -16.85 27.76
CA ASP A 910 10.40 -15.75 28.81
C ASP A 910 11.42 -14.74 28.47
N ALA A 911 12.65 -15.11 28.78
CA ALA A 911 13.85 -14.38 28.68
C ALA A 911 13.80 -13.50 27.44
N PHE A 912 13.38 -13.95 26.26
CA PHE A 912 13.36 -13.11 25.04
C PHE A 912 12.46 -11.89 25.21
N ASP A 913 11.19 -12.11 25.56
CA ASP A 913 10.28 -11.04 25.96
C ASP A 913 10.34 -10.69 27.46
N LYS A 914 11.42 -11.07 28.10
CA LYS A 914 11.95 -10.45 29.30
C LYS A 914 13.32 -9.84 28.96
N LEU A 915 13.68 -9.66 27.68
CA LEU A 915 14.96 -9.10 27.15
C LEU A 915 14.88 -8.07 25.97
N ILE A 916 13.72 -7.68 25.38
CA ILE A 916 13.64 -6.57 24.36
C ILE A 916 12.80 -5.25 24.61
N GLU A 917 12.03 -5.11 25.71
CA GLU A 917 11.08 -3.99 26.09
C GLU A 917 11.48 -3.22 27.33
N ARG A 918 12.31 -3.78 28.21
CA ARG A 918 13.19 -2.96 29.03
C ARG A 918 14.10 -2.18 28.07
N SER A 919 14.77 -2.83 27.11
CA SER A 919 15.57 -2.19 26.03
C SER A 919 14.79 -1.24 25.15
N SER A 920 13.58 -1.56 24.72
CA SER A 920 12.78 -0.62 23.92
C SER A 920 11.81 0.26 24.73
N LYS A 921 11.90 0.24 26.07
CA LYS A 921 11.62 1.42 26.91
C LYS A 921 12.81 2.41 26.84
N VAL A 922 13.91 2.07 26.16
CA VAL A 922 15.06 2.95 25.84
C VAL A 922 15.09 3.35 24.36
N ASP A 923 14.61 2.49 23.46
CA ASP A 923 14.09 2.91 22.16
C ASP A 923 13.05 4.05 22.38
N ASP A 924 13.46 5.29 22.08
CA ASP A 924 12.82 6.49 22.65
C ASP A 924 11.38 6.70 22.14
N ILE A 925 11.19 7.04 20.86
CA ILE A 925 9.87 7.24 20.24
C ILE A 925 9.72 6.71 18.80
N VAL A 926 10.77 6.62 17.97
CA VAL A 926 10.65 6.59 16.49
C VAL A 926 11.47 5.64 15.59
N GLU A 927 10.83 5.11 14.53
CA GLU A 927 11.31 4.43 13.29
C GLU A 927 10.42 4.87 12.10
N ALA A 928 10.68 4.43 10.85
CA ALA A 928 9.82 4.75 9.69
C ALA A 928 9.77 3.65 8.61
N GLN A 929 8.57 3.38 8.07
CA GLN A 929 8.32 2.35 7.04
C GLN A 929 7.57 2.90 5.81
N PRO A 930 7.87 2.44 4.58
CA PRO A 930 7.16 2.77 3.36
C PRO A 930 5.89 1.90 3.23
N LEU A 931 4.77 2.37 3.74
CA LEU A 931 3.60 1.52 3.97
C LEU A 931 2.88 1.01 2.70
N TRP A 932 3.30 1.42 1.51
CA TRP A 932 2.75 0.90 0.26
C TRP A 932 3.13 -0.57 -0.01
N GLU A 933 4.26 -1.05 0.53
CA GLU A 933 4.73 -2.45 0.43
C GLU A 933 4.00 -3.38 1.42
N TYR A 934 3.12 -2.76 2.19
CA TYR A 934 2.60 -3.21 3.45
C TYR A 934 1.13 -2.82 3.52
N PRO A 935 0.28 -3.45 2.70
CA PRO A 935 -1.11 -3.03 2.61
C PRO A 935 -1.72 -3.00 4.01
N GLY A 936 -2.66 -2.09 4.28
CA GLY A 936 -3.14 -1.93 5.65
C GLY A 936 -4.38 -1.08 5.81
N VAL A 937 -5.36 -1.66 6.47
CA VAL A 937 -6.74 -1.23 6.60
C VAL A 937 -6.91 -0.17 7.67
N ALA A 938 -7.39 1.03 7.35
CA ALA A 938 -7.80 1.98 8.39
C ALA A 938 -9.03 1.50 9.11
N LEU A 939 -9.09 1.70 10.41
CA LEU A 939 -10.33 1.41 11.16
C LEU A 939 -11.00 2.71 11.64
N SER A 940 -10.54 3.85 11.08
CA SER A 940 -10.66 5.23 11.59
C SER A 940 -10.57 6.23 10.48
N GLU A 941 -11.03 7.42 10.80
CA GLU A 941 -10.57 8.67 10.26
C GLU A 941 -9.33 9.23 11.07
N VAL A 942 -8.51 10.12 10.51
CA VAL A 942 -7.26 10.76 11.01
C VAL A 942 -7.37 11.94 12.04
N GLN A 943 -6.77 11.94 13.25
CA GLN A 943 -6.73 13.20 14.07
C GLN A 943 -5.59 14.07 13.62
N GLU A 944 -5.87 15.38 13.67
CA GLU A 944 -4.89 16.44 13.68
C GLU A 944 -4.32 16.55 15.11
N LEU A 945 -3.26 15.77 15.42
CA LEU A 945 -2.64 15.76 16.76
C LEU A 945 -2.03 17.13 17.08
N LEU A 946 -1.44 17.79 16.09
CA LEU A 946 -0.95 19.16 16.24
C LEU A 946 -0.98 19.90 14.91
N LEU A 947 -1.65 21.05 14.89
CA LEU A 947 -1.52 22.06 13.84
C LEU A 947 -0.37 23.00 14.19
N ILE A 948 0.56 23.18 13.25
CA ILE A 948 1.81 23.94 13.41
C ILE A 948 1.82 25.04 12.36
N SER A 949 1.70 26.30 12.75
CA SER A 949 1.89 27.41 11.81
C SER A 949 3.37 27.64 11.53
N LEU A 950 3.75 27.93 10.30
CA LEU A 950 5.16 28.14 9.94
C LEU A 950 5.72 29.50 10.39
N ILE A 951 4.86 30.39 10.90
CA ILE A 951 5.24 31.58 11.67
C ILE A 951 5.21 31.40 13.20
N ASP A 952 4.89 30.20 13.70
CA ASP A 952 4.75 29.97 15.14
C ASP A 952 6.10 30.08 15.88
N THR A 953 6.09 30.78 17.01
CA THR A 953 7.23 30.97 17.94
C THR A 953 7.21 30.01 19.12
N THR A 954 6.16 29.20 19.29
CA THR A 954 5.98 28.24 20.39
C THR A 954 7.19 27.31 20.56
N GLU A 955 7.78 27.26 21.76
CA GLU A 955 8.93 26.37 22.04
C GLU A 955 8.51 24.90 22.22
N LYS A 956 7.36 24.66 22.87
CA LYS A 956 6.79 23.33 23.10
C LYS A 956 5.28 23.36 22.90
N ALA A 957 4.73 22.33 22.28
CA ALA A 957 3.29 22.12 22.18
C ALA A 957 2.94 20.70 22.65
N GLU A 958 1.84 20.58 23.37
CA GLU A 958 1.32 19.32 23.90
C GLU A 958 -0.17 19.25 23.61
N CYS A 959 -0.65 18.07 23.24
CA CYS A 959 -2.08 17.77 23.20
C CYS A 959 -2.33 16.41 23.86
N ASN A 960 -3.55 16.26 24.39
CA ASN A 960 -4.03 14.99 24.89
C ASN A 960 -5.47 14.83 24.41
N GLY A 961 -5.92 13.60 24.21
CA GLY A 961 -7.29 13.32 23.82
C GLY A 961 -7.59 11.83 23.89
N SER A 962 -8.62 11.40 23.15
CA SER A 962 -8.94 9.98 23.03
C SER A 962 -9.58 9.63 21.70
N PHE A 963 -9.88 8.34 21.55
CA PHE A 963 -9.90 7.67 20.27
C PHE A 963 -10.93 6.50 20.26
N ASN A 964 -12.19 6.67 19.81
CA ASN A 964 -13.38 5.86 20.22
C ASN A 964 -14.04 4.93 19.16
N ILE A 965 -14.09 3.62 19.39
CA ILE A 965 -13.80 2.67 18.30
C ILE A 965 -14.97 2.11 17.52
N LYS A 966 -14.76 2.02 16.20
CA LYS A 966 -15.79 1.79 15.18
C LYS A 966 -15.33 0.91 14.01
N SER A 967 -14.33 0.08 14.22
CA SER A 967 -14.15 -1.09 13.37
C SER A 967 -13.71 -2.28 14.18
N ASP A 968 -13.76 -3.39 13.48
CA ASP A 968 -13.97 -4.71 14.04
C ASP A 968 -12.84 -5.63 13.60
N LEU A 969 -11.65 -5.06 13.59
CA LEU A 969 -10.42 -5.79 13.58
C LEU A 969 -9.68 -5.43 14.87
N VAL A 970 -8.97 -6.43 15.40
CA VAL A 970 -7.72 -6.19 16.13
C VAL A 970 -6.96 -5.15 15.31
N CYS A 971 -6.60 -4.00 15.84
CA CYS A 971 -6.13 -2.90 15.00
C CYS A 971 -4.72 -2.48 15.37
N ASN A 972 -3.86 -2.00 14.45
CA ASN A 972 -2.50 -2.53 14.42
C ASN A 972 -1.17 -1.81 14.02
N GLY A 973 -1.00 -0.49 13.80
CA GLY A 973 0.35 0.16 13.91
C GLY A 973 0.62 1.64 13.46
N ILE A 974 0.80 2.63 14.36
CA ILE A 974 0.78 4.11 14.24
C ILE A 974 1.83 4.50 13.22
N ALA A 975 1.47 4.54 11.94
CA ALA A 975 1.85 5.61 11.04
C ALA A 975 1.16 6.89 11.50
N LEU A 976 1.94 7.67 12.23
CA LEU A 976 1.88 9.12 12.16
C LEU A 976 2.44 9.56 10.78
N TRP A 977 2.00 10.70 10.30
CA TRP A 977 2.63 11.43 9.20
C TRP A 977 2.37 12.94 9.37
N ILE A 978 2.74 13.72 8.37
CA ILE A 978 2.49 15.16 8.36
C ILE A 978 1.90 15.63 7.03
N ASP A 979 0.85 16.45 7.11
CA ASP A 979 0.26 17.15 5.98
C ASP A 979 0.80 18.58 5.91
N TRP A 980 1.42 18.93 4.80
CA TRP A 980 1.95 20.27 4.55
C TRP A 980 0.98 21.08 3.70
N TYR A 981 0.29 22.04 4.31
CA TYR A 981 -0.67 22.89 3.64
C TYR A 981 0.06 24.05 2.97
N LEU A 982 0.21 23.96 1.63
CA LEU A 982 0.93 24.99 0.86
C LEU A 982 0.23 26.35 0.98
N THR A 983 -1.08 26.39 0.79
CA THR A 983 -1.95 27.54 1.06
C THR A 983 -2.98 27.18 2.15
N ASP A 984 -3.94 28.07 2.42
CA ASP A 984 -5.09 27.73 3.28
C ASP A 984 -6.03 26.71 2.62
N SER A 985 -5.92 26.54 1.29
CA SER A 985 -6.66 25.54 0.51
C SER A 985 -6.06 24.14 0.71
N THR A 986 -6.89 23.25 1.23
CA THR A 986 -6.63 21.82 1.39
C THR A 986 -6.27 21.11 0.07
N LYS A 987 -6.71 21.62 -1.08
CA LYS A 987 -6.38 21.09 -2.41
C LYS A 987 -4.88 21.19 -2.73
N SER A 988 -4.17 22.08 -2.03
CA SER A 988 -2.72 22.32 -2.15
C SER A 988 -1.88 21.50 -1.15
N THR A 989 -2.49 20.61 -0.36
CA THR A 989 -1.78 19.83 0.67
C THR A 989 -0.77 18.85 0.06
N ILE A 990 0.43 18.79 0.63
CA ILE A 990 1.40 17.72 0.39
C ILE A 990 1.35 16.77 1.59
N THR A 991 0.56 15.70 1.46
CA THR A 991 0.60 14.56 2.39
C THR A 991 1.92 13.80 2.25
N THR A 992 2.32 13.17 3.34
CA THR A 992 3.43 12.21 3.44
C THR A 992 2.95 10.80 3.80
N GLY A 993 1.63 10.59 3.90
CA GLY A 993 1.01 9.40 4.46
C GLY A 993 -0.03 8.78 3.52
N PRO A 994 -1.32 8.69 3.91
CA PRO A 994 -2.41 8.28 3.04
C PRO A 994 -2.53 9.24 1.85
N ILE A 995 -3.05 8.71 0.75
CA ILE A 995 -3.07 9.39 -0.56
C ILE A 995 -4.50 9.61 -1.04
N SER A 996 -5.38 8.66 -0.77
CA SER A 996 -6.82 8.83 -0.66
C SER A 996 -7.15 9.17 0.81
N PRO A 997 -8.35 9.71 1.11
CA PRO A 997 -8.88 9.79 2.45
C PRO A 997 -9.00 8.41 3.06
N VAL A 998 -9.25 8.40 4.36
CA VAL A 998 -8.97 7.23 5.16
C VAL A 998 -10.25 6.65 5.71
N ILE A 999 -10.73 5.63 5.01
CA ILE A 999 -12.03 5.02 5.25
C ILE A 999 -11.88 3.83 6.20
N ILE A 1000 -12.88 3.67 7.04
CA ILE A 1000 -12.95 2.66 8.09
C ILE A 1000 -13.34 1.33 7.49
N GLY A 1001 -12.51 0.32 7.69
CA GLY A 1001 -12.67 -1.00 7.09
C GLY A 1001 -11.94 -1.16 5.75
N GLU A 1002 -11.24 -0.14 5.26
CA GLU A 1002 -10.56 -0.18 3.95
C GLU A 1002 -9.03 -0.10 4.01
N LYS A 1003 -8.36 -0.83 3.11
CA LYS A 1003 -6.91 -0.73 2.86
C LYS A 1003 -6.53 0.71 2.52
N ILE A 1004 -5.81 1.37 3.42
CA ILE A 1004 -5.14 2.64 3.13
C ILE A 1004 -4.12 2.44 2.01
N ASP A 1005 -4.25 3.30 1.02
CA ASP A 1005 -3.26 3.46 -0.03
C ASP A 1005 -2.25 4.54 0.40
N TRP A 1006 -0.99 4.15 0.55
CA TRP A 1006 0.08 4.96 1.14
C TRP A 1006 0.96 5.60 0.10
N ASP A 1007 1.54 6.76 0.40
CA ASP A 1007 2.53 7.35 -0.51
C ASP A 1007 3.74 6.43 -0.64
N MET A 1008 4.05 6.03 -1.88
CA MET A 1008 5.14 5.09 -2.17
C MET A 1008 6.51 5.77 -2.21
N HIS A 1009 6.52 7.09 -2.10
CA HIS A 1009 7.71 7.93 -2.20
C HIS A 1009 8.17 8.46 -0.83
N THR A 1010 7.42 8.17 0.24
CA THR A 1010 7.68 8.62 1.61
C THR A 1010 7.56 7.44 2.57
N ARG A 1011 8.33 7.45 3.67
CA ARG A 1011 8.13 6.52 4.79
C ARG A 1011 7.25 7.18 5.84
N GLN A 1012 6.22 6.49 6.29
CA GLN A 1012 5.36 6.91 7.39
C GLN A 1012 5.93 6.37 8.70
N GLY A 1013 5.80 7.10 9.80
CA GLY A 1013 6.44 6.69 11.05
C GLY A 1013 5.59 5.68 11.79
N VAL A 1014 5.88 4.36 11.69
CA VAL A 1014 5.11 3.14 12.12
C VAL A 1014 5.96 1.93 12.58
N THR A 1015 5.46 1.09 13.52
CA THR A 1015 6.27 0.14 14.35
C THR A 1015 5.58 -1.08 15.01
N LEU A 1016 4.33 -0.93 15.47
CA LEU A 1016 3.34 -1.98 15.75
C LEU A 1016 3.43 -2.77 17.16
N PHE A 1017 2.61 -2.41 18.21
CA PHE A 1017 2.36 -3.00 19.59
C PHE A 1017 1.54 -4.38 19.62
N PRO A 1018 0.91 -4.95 20.70
CA PRO A 1018 0.29 -6.31 20.65
C PRO A 1018 -1.18 -6.48 21.12
N GLY A 1019 -1.85 -7.51 20.56
CA GLY A 1019 -3.29 -7.62 20.19
C GLY A 1019 -4.36 -7.25 21.23
N LYS A 1020 -5.27 -6.31 20.90
CA LYS A 1020 -6.23 -5.70 21.84
C LYS A 1020 -7.51 -5.17 21.17
N LEU A 1021 -8.67 -5.75 21.52
CA LEU A 1021 -9.95 -5.02 21.56
C LEU A 1021 -9.73 -4.03 22.69
N VAL A 1022 -9.79 -2.73 22.44
CA VAL A 1022 -10.33 -1.80 23.42
C VAL A 1022 -11.17 -0.77 22.68
N THR A 1023 -12.28 -0.33 23.27
CA THR A 1023 -13.25 0.54 22.59
C THR A 1023 -12.85 2.02 22.62
N GLN A 1024 -11.71 2.33 23.24
CA GLN A 1024 -11.08 3.64 23.31
C GLN A 1024 -9.60 3.47 23.71
N ILE A 1025 -8.69 4.35 23.26
CA ILE A 1025 -7.40 4.63 23.93
C ILE A 1025 -7.26 6.14 24.14
N ASP A 1026 -6.60 6.52 25.23
CA ASP A 1026 -6.32 7.90 25.61
C ASP A 1026 -4.85 8.26 25.32
N TYR A 1027 -4.60 9.40 24.67
CA TYR A 1027 -3.28 9.81 24.17
C TYR A 1027 -2.68 11.04 24.77
N SER A 1028 -1.35 11.07 24.69
CA SER A 1028 -0.50 12.25 24.81
C SER A 1028 0.36 12.39 23.55
N PHE A 1029 0.33 13.58 22.94
CA PHE A 1029 1.27 14.02 21.92
C PHE A 1029 2.01 15.25 22.43
N SER A 1030 3.32 15.31 22.23
CA SER A 1030 4.14 16.46 22.62
C SER A 1030 5.31 16.65 21.66
N ILE A 1031 5.67 17.91 21.40
CA ILE A 1031 6.81 18.30 20.59
C ILE A 1031 7.59 19.40 21.29
N ASN A 1032 8.92 19.30 21.22
CA ASN A 1032 9.84 20.35 21.63
C ASN A 1032 10.57 20.90 20.40
N PHE A 1033 10.07 22.01 19.85
CA PHE A 1033 10.62 22.66 18.65
C PHE A 1033 12.05 23.19 18.81
N LYS A 1034 12.58 23.21 20.05
CA LYS A 1034 13.93 23.67 20.38
C LYS A 1034 14.95 22.52 20.42
N GLU A 1035 14.50 21.33 20.78
CA GLU A 1035 15.32 20.10 20.84
C GLU A 1035 15.11 19.19 19.63
N GLY A 1036 14.01 19.35 18.89
CA GLY A 1036 13.61 18.49 17.76
C GLY A 1036 12.78 17.27 18.17
N ASN A 1037 12.76 16.94 19.46
CA ASN A 1037 12.10 15.75 20.00
C ASN A 1037 10.57 15.80 19.85
N ILE A 1038 9.99 14.73 19.29
CA ILE A 1038 8.54 14.45 19.35
C ILE A 1038 8.33 13.23 20.23
N ILE A 1039 7.46 13.35 21.22
CA ILE A 1039 7.05 12.29 22.14
C ILE A 1039 5.55 12.08 21.99
N PHE A 1040 5.18 10.94 21.44
CA PHE A 1040 3.79 10.49 21.32
C PHE A 1040 3.64 9.15 22.05
N LYS A 1041 2.57 8.97 22.85
CA LYS A 1041 2.30 7.76 23.65
C LYS A 1041 0.90 7.79 24.26
N CYS A 1042 0.25 6.63 24.29
CA CYS A 1042 -1.15 6.47 24.70
C CYS A 1042 -1.34 5.19 25.53
N ASN A 1043 -2.57 4.83 25.94
CA ASN A 1043 -2.82 3.69 26.85
C ASN A 1043 -4.17 2.99 26.63
#